data_AF-A0A972IDQ7-F1
#
_entry.id   AF-A0A972IDQ7-F1
#
_cell.length_a   1.000
_cell.length_b   1.000
_cell.length_c   1.000
_cell.angle_alpha   90.00
_cell.angle_beta   90.00
_cell.angle_gamma   90.00
#
_symmetry.space_group_name_H-M   'P 1'
#
loop_
_entity.id
_entity.type
_entity.pdbx_description
1 polymer ?
#
loop_
_entity_poly.entity_id
_entity_poly.type
_entity_poly.pdbx_seq_one_letter_code
_entity_poly.pdbx_strand_id
1 'polypeptide(L)'
;MLIPHFTGPFCCLERMDLFGRDPVPEDLNDSPSLGISFKMYSGEKAEVKDRLKMLKTDRHLVLELLYEKGLEKPFRQSHVVYIRSQDTDLLYKIPVNYEGETITNLGFYPTEQSMQPKHSVTFTASSEGTKAFVLIPLEELKTDWNRFQINVFRIDWKNGPVMSLFPLRHGFFIEDEAGKVYIYLTENPKAFADIRFVDRPNEHVSELNARIETVGFNQRRLSVPKGSLDPDFSFCWETPTGERTDLCPSFEEKDDRIHISFCHPPVKEEGFYKLQSVKGSEEFLFYIDRRHLIKDYRKEEGEPKEKAKVDFSLVSEEAKALEDIVPPYGGMEDTHDPKFPELRAYGLFEYDFSSPHKIRSQKTKDEYPHPDFPEDKQYEFYTRFGKKIGYPYYLAPNGTKCFLSAALWAAQRAYLCKKLPETAKKDPAGAARVLAKLADRYPYYEPYNNYYSVKYPMALTQGPPYPYYGGFWSEWFYSDLPRIAGLVEAYAEAVKTDAFEQLSKESGKDVEKEVWSMIEEGLDFSFSYGIQNTNMDFAVWDGLIRIGKALNKPEYVHMACERIDRFIKRFYFSDGFWYEVTVSYHAAITKGLLRALSMLQGYSDPEGYRYPGSGERIDNYDFLNLYPVLKKSQELSKLFLYPDGRIVGLQDTHSSYAIERGCESEPFLFPAAKIARIINEDSQDPVQLLMYDSPKYGHHHWDALNINLYAKNAELLPDIGYTHTYNRAWTTSTLAHNTVTVNGNESDKNTFGGNFLRYCQGGKNRSAIRIEDSRCYEETKVYDREALLIPMEESSCYILDIFRVKGGSRHEYALNLCADYDTATKCMPGFTGTSKTLLPEGVRYEKPKEELYKGNAQGHYHAYMHVHDVKFVRLRDEPYRILTALTEDSHKGCGLIIHGVKTDGTLYIGKAPSMRLTRQSFYLDHNDTADLYTMDKLVLRREGEDLESVFVHVIEPFDEKQAGRIVKAERLHSEVTHPFDAIVKVEGEGFTDYVFSAYREDLKACVEGIEFCGQQGFVRITEGKEAVIRCLGASVKISDKVYAESKRICGKILNVLSKARNDSVNGFEVPFMKTPDLKGQTVIVHFPDHTTFAFRIQDVYPKEDTLLLDIGDADPGFIIRDGKSFMTFYPFFCREGDVLFSVDPVFTYRAPI
;
A
#
# COMPACT_ATOMS: atom_id res chain seq x y z
N MET A 1 24.93 -18.70 -23.05
CA MET A 1 24.12 -17.48 -23.24
C MET A 1 25.05 -16.30 -23.07
N LEU A 2 25.06 -15.35 -24.01
CA LEU A 2 25.79 -14.09 -23.84
C LEU A 2 25.04 -13.26 -22.81
N ILE A 3 25.66 -12.96 -21.68
CA ILE A 3 25.08 -12.10 -20.66
C ILE A 3 25.36 -10.63 -21.06
N PRO A 4 24.32 -9.81 -21.23
CA PRO A 4 24.48 -8.35 -21.34
C PRO A 4 25.26 -7.83 -20.14
N HIS A 5 26.30 -7.06 -20.41
CA HIS A 5 27.09 -6.37 -19.41
C HIS A 5 27.41 -4.98 -19.93
N PHE A 6 27.61 -4.06 -19.00
CA PHE A 6 28.05 -2.70 -19.30
C PHE A 6 29.51 -2.56 -18.87
N THR A 7 30.34 -1.88 -19.68
CA THR A 7 31.75 -1.65 -19.38
C THR A 7 31.98 -0.20 -18.97
N GLY A 8 32.63 0.03 -17.83
CA GLY A 8 33.05 1.35 -17.33
C GLY A 8 34.44 1.32 -16.67
N PRO A 9 34.86 2.36 -15.93
CA PRO A 9 34.13 3.60 -15.61
C PRO A 9 34.06 4.59 -16.77
N PHE A 10 33.09 5.51 -16.74
CA PHE A 10 33.08 6.64 -17.68
C PHE A 10 34.10 7.70 -17.24
N CYS A 11 34.70 8.40 -18.21
CA CYS A 11 35.67 9.46 -17.91
C CYS A 11 35.00 10.84 -17.85
N CYS A 12 35.36 11.63 -16.83
CA CYS A 12 35.10 13.06 -16.77
C CYS A 12 36.44 13.80 -16.84
N LEU A 13 36.56 14.76 -17.76
CA LEU A 13 37.79 15.53 -17.89
C LEU A 13 37.91 16.48 -16.68
N GLU A 14 39.04 16.49 -16.00
CA GLU A 14 39.34 17.42 -14.93
C GLU A 14 40.38 18.44 -15.43
N ARG A 15 40.04 19.74 -15.38
CA ARG A 15 40.87 20.82 -15.94
C ARG A 15 41.22 21.84 -14.87
N MET A 16 42.39 21.64 -14.27
CA MET A 16 42.95 22.57 -13.29
C MET A 16 43.48 23.87 -13.93
N ASP A 17 43.73 23.89 -15.24
CA ASP A 17 44.12 25.10 -15.99
C ASP A 17 42.98 26.12 -16.16
N LEU A 18 41.74 25.73 -15.85
CA LEU A 18 40.55 26.59 -15.88
C LEU A 18 40.27 27.27 -14.53
N PHE A 19 41.24 27.23 -13.61
CA PHE A 19 41.08 27.72 -12.24
C PHE A 19 40.62 29.19 -12.20
N GLY A 20 39.52 29.46 -11.50
CA GLY A 20 39.04 30.81 -11.23
C GLY A 20 38.32 31.53 -12.37
N ARG A 21 38.10 30.89 -13.54
CA ARG A 21 37.22 31.42 -14.61
C ARG A 21 35.95 30.58 -14.75
N ASP A 22 34.88 31.19 -15.27
CA ASP A 22 33.67 30.45 -15.60
C ASP A 22 33.88 29.64 -16.89
N PRO A 23 33.50 28.35 -16.90
CA PRO A 23 33.70 27.48 -18.06
C PRO A 23 32.71 27.82 -19.19
N VAL A 24 33.17 27.67 -20.43
CA VAL A 24 32.37 27.92 -21.65
C VAL A 24 32.15 26.62 -22.44
N PRO A 25 31.15 26.52 -23.33
CA PRO A 25 30.87 25.30 -24.10
C PRO A 25 32.08 24.74 -24.85
N GLU A 26 32.97 25.60 -25.34
CA GLU A 26 34.19 25.19 -26.06
C GLU A 26 35.18 24.38 -25.19
N ASP A 27 35.10 24.51 -23.86
CA ASP A 27 35.98 23.78 -22.92
C ASP A 27 35.66 22.28 -22.87
N LEU A 28 34.46 21.88 -23.30
CA LEU A 28 34.04 20.48 -23.42
C LEU A 28 34.42 19.85 -24.76
N ASN A 29 35.06 20.58 -25.69
CA ASN A 29 35.37 20.05 -27.02
C ASN A 29 36.22 18.77 -26.94
N ASP A 30 37.20 18.75 -26.05
CA ASP A 30 38.11 17.63 -25.80
C ASP A 30 37.53 16.56 -24.85
N SER A 31 36.34 16.80 -24.28
CA SER A 31 35.71 15.85 -23.37
C SER A 31 35.10 14.66 -24.12
N PRO A 32 35.23 13.43 -23.59
CA PRO A 32 34.60 12.24 -24.16
C PRO A 32 33.10 12.41 -24.36
N SER A 33 32.60 11.88 -25.47
CA SER A 33 31.18 11.86 -25.80
C SER A 33 30.58 10.50 -25.44
N LEU A 34 29.65 10.49 -24.49
CA LEU A 34 29.00 9.28 -23.99
C LEU A 34 27.56 9.21 -24.52
N GLY A 35 27.18 8.12 -25.19
CA GLY A 35 25.84 7.97 -25.76
C GLY A 35 24.76 7.73 -24.70
N ILE A 36 23.62 8.42 -24.82
CA ILE A 36 22.42 8.23 -23.98
C ILE A 36 21.42 7.38 -24.78
N SER A 37 21.77 6.11 -24.99
CA SER A 37 21.10 5.27 -25.98
C SER A 37 20.64 3.91 -25.47
N PHE A 38 20.84 3.58 -24.18
CA PHE A 38 20.36 2.31 -23.65
C PHE A 38 18.86 2.39 -23.35
N LYS A 39 18.07 1.54 -24.02
CA LYS A 39 16.65 1.35 -23.71
C LYS A 39 16.50 0.82 -22.28
N MET A 40 15.53 1.37 -21.55
CA MET A 40 15.15 0.86 -20.23
C MET A 40 14.73 -0.63 -20.32
N TYR A 41 14.95 -1.40 -19.24
CA TYR A 41 14.72 -2.86 -19.12
C TYR A 41 15.56 -3.76 -20.03
N SER A 42 15.54 -3.56 -21.35
CA SER A 42 16.21 -4.44 -22.32
C SER A 42 17.72 -4.23 -22.37
N GLY A 43 18.20 -3.02 -22.07
CA GLY A 43 19.63 -2.69 -22.14
C GLY A 43 20.19 -2.70 -23.57
N GLU A 44 19.33 -2.70 -24.58
CA GLU A 44 19.73 -2.57 -25.99
C GLU A 44 20.11 -1.13 -26.31
N LYS A 45 21.17 -0.94 -27.12
CA LYS A 45 21.52 0.37 -27.67
C LYS A 45 20.57 0.72 -28.82
N ALA A 46 19.92 1.87 -28.73
CA ALA A 46 19.15 2.47 -29.82
C ALA A 46 20.04 3.32 -30.73
N GLU A 47 19.62 3.50 -31.99
CA GLU A 47 20.29 4.35 -32.97
C GLU A 47 19.89 5.83 -32.79
N VAL A 48 20.16 6.41 -31.62
CA VAL A 48 19.98 7.84 -31.33
C VAL A 48 21.32 8.54 -31.13
N LYS A 49 21.38 9.83 -31.47
CA LYS A 49 22.60 10.66 -31.35
C LYS A 49 22.75 11.40 -30.03
N ASP A 50 21.77 11.26 -29.13
CA ASP A 50 21.80 11.86 -27.80
C ASP A 50 23.07 11.45 -27.04
N ARG A 51 23.70 12.44 -26.41
CA ARG A 51 25.01 12.25 -25.77
C ARG A 51 25.26 13.22 -24.63
N LEU A 52 26.12 12.80 -23.72
CA LEU A 52 26.65 13.55 -22.60
C LEU A 52 28.16 13.80 -22.80
N LYS A 53 28.60 15.02 -22.50
CA LYS A 53 30.00 15.35 -22.22
C LYS A 53 30.11 15.95 -20.81
N MET A 54 31.23 15.68 -20.13
CA MET A 54 31.45 16.12 -18.75
C MET A 54 32.83 16.74 -18.56
N LEU A 55 32.86 17.83 -17.79
CA LEU A 55 34.07 18.53 -17.38
C LEU A 55 33.93 18.95 -15.91
N LYS A 56 34.97 18.70 -15.11
CA LYS A 56 35.10 19.20 -13.74
C LYS A 56 36.19 20.27 -13.69
N THR A 57 35.87 21.41 -13.09
CA THR A 57 36.83 22.48 -12.77
C THR A 57 37.07 22.53 -11.25
N ASP A 58 37.69 23.61 -10.76
CA ASP A 58 37.82 23.90 -9.33
C ASP A 58 36.51 24.38 -8.68
N ARG A 59 35.54 24.83 -9.49
CA ARG A 59 34.27 25.44 -9.01
C ARG A 59 33.02 24.79 -9.53
N HIS A 60 33.05 24.14 -10.70
CA HIS A 60 31.85 23.61 -11.34
C HIS A 60 32.04 22.18 -11.85
N LEU A 61 30.94 21.42 -11.80
CA LEU A 61 30.70 20.30 -12.69
C LEU A 61 29.88 20.80 -13.88
N VAL A 62 30.39 20.58 -15.08
CA VAL A 62 29.86 21.09 -16.33
C VAL A 62 29.39 19.92 -17.18
N LEU A 63 28.16 19.99 -17.68
CA LEU A 63 27.57 18.96 -18.55
C LEU A 63 27.14 19.60 -19.89
N GLU A 64 27.49 19.00 -21.02
CA GLU A 64 26.83 19.27 -22.32
C GLU A 64 25.97 18.06 -22.68
N LEU A 65 24.67 18.29 -22.82
CA LEU A 65 23.68 17.29 -23.23
C LEU A 65 23.17 17.63 -24.62
N LEU A 66 23.43 16.76 -25.60
CA LEU A 66 22.78 16.86 -26.91
C LEU A 66 21.47 16.07 -26.88
N TYR A 67 20.38 16.73 -27.26
CA TYR A 67 19.12 16.10 -27.61
C TYR A 67 18.95 16.04 -29.13
N GLU A 68 18.82 14.86 -29.73
CA GLU A 68 18.66 14.71 -31.19
C GLU A 68 17.34 15.30 -31.70
N LYS A 69 17.38 15.97 -32.86
CA LYS A 69 16.19 16.53 -33.49
C LYS A 69 15.26 15.43 -34.02
N GLY A 70 14.08 15.27 -33.40
CA GLY A 70 13.04 14.34 -33.85
C GLY A 70 12.40 14.70 -35.20
N LEU A 71 11.77 13.71 -35.85
CA LEU A 71 11.15 13.83 -37.19
C LEU A 71 9.73 14.44 -37.18
N GLU A 72 9.07 14.56 -36.03
CA GLU A 72 7.72 15.15 -35.88
C GLU A 72 7.65 16.15 -34.71
N LYS A 73 6.54 16.90 -34.59
CA LYS A 73 6.35 17.92 -33.55
C LYS A 73 6.53 17.28 -32.15
N PRO A 74 7.49 17.73 -31.35
CA PRO A 74 7.84 17.09 -30.09
C PRO A 74 6.73 17.25 -29.03
N PHE A 75 6.53 16.21 -28.23
CA PHE A 75 5.65 16.23 -27.05
C PHE A 75 6.51 15.95 -25.81
N ARG A 76 6.89 17.01 -25.07
CA ARG A 76 7.59 16.96 -23.77
C ARG A 76 8.98 16.27 -23.82
N GLN A 77 10.00 17.01 -24.27
CA GLN A 77 11.38 16.53 -24.39
C GLN A 77 12.24 16.97 -23.21
N SER A 78 12.87 16.01 -22.54
CA SER A 78 13.73 16.31 -21.39
C SER A 78 14.89 15.34 -21.23
N HIS A 79 15.95 15.84 -20.62
CA HIS A 79 16.96 15.04 -19.95
C HIS A 79 16.77 15.16 -18.44
N VAL A 80 16.93 14.05 -17.70
CA VAL A 80 16.99 14.06 -16.23
C VAL A 80 18.32 13.46 -15.79
N VAL A 81 19.15 14.26 -15.14
CA VAL A 81 20.46 13.82 -14.64
C VAL A 81 20.34 13.45 -13.17
N TYR A 82 20.79 12.25 -12.82
CA TYR A 82 20.99 11.83 -11.44
C TYR A 82 22.47 11.71 -11.12
N ILE A 83 22.88 12.29 -9.99
CA ILE A 83 24.24 12.19 -9.46
C ILE A 83 24.16 11.56 -8.07
N ARG A 84 25.09 10.65 -7.77
CA ARG A 84 25.20 9.98 -6.47
C ARG A 84 26.66 9.89 -6.01
N SER A 85 26.85 9.91 -4.70
CA SER A 85 28.08 9.47 -4.04
C SER A 85 27.79 8.22 -3.22
N GLN A 86 28.59 7.16 -3.34
CA GLN A 86 28.33 5.92 -2.60
C GLN A 86 28.47 6.07 -1.07
N ASP A 87 29.27 7.02 -0.58
CA ASP A 87 29.56 7.14 0.86
C ASP A 87 28.54 7.99 1.63
N THR A 88 27.85 8.91 0.94
CA THR A 88 26.89 9.83 1.58
C THR A 88 25.44 9.41 1.38
N ASP A 89 25.18 8.43 0.50
CA ASP A 89 23.86 8.05 0.02
C ASP A 89 22.99 9.20 -0.53
N LEU A 90 23.59 10.38 -0.74
CA LEU A 90 22.90 11.54 -1.28
C LEU A 90 22.62 11.35 -2.78
N LEU A 91 21.37 11.59 -3.16
CA LEU A 91 20.90 11.55 -4.54
C LEU A 91 20.58 12.98 -5.00
N TYR A 92 21.23 13.44 -6.06
CA TYR A 92 20.94 14.73 -6.68
C TYR A 92 20.18 14.52 -7.98
N LYS A 93 19.19 15.39 -8.26
CA LYS A 93 18.34 15.33 -9.44
C LYS A 93 18.34 16.68 -10.16
N ILE A 94 18.73 16.68 -11.43
CA ILE A 94 18.80 17.89 -12.27
C ILE A 94 17.91 17.69 -13.52
N PRO A 95 16.71 18.29 -13.56
CA PRO A 95 15.86 18.25 -14.73
C PRO A 95 16.29 19.29 -15.78
N VAL A 96 16.39 18.88 -17.05
CA VAL A 96 16.74 19.72 -18.20
C VAL A 96 15.64 19.59 -19.26
N ASN A 97 14.79 20.60 -19.39
CA ASN A 97 13.62 20.59 -20.28
C ASN A 97 13.92 21.41 -21.55
N TYR A 98 13.77 20.81 -22.73
CA TYR A 98 14.11 21.44 -24.01
C TYR A 98 12.91 22.18 -24.65
N GLU A 99 11.74 21.53 -24.70
CA GLU A 99 10.51 22.10 -25.26
C GLU A 99 9.24 21.57 -24.54
N GLY A 100 8.24 22.44 -24.31
CA GLY A 100 6.91 22.12 -23.76
C GLY A 100 6.46 22.99 -22.58
N GLU A 101 5.15 23.26 -22.46
CA GLU A 101 4.56 24.01 -21.32
C GLU A 101 4.46 23.16 -20.03
N THR A 102 4.63 21.83 -20.11
CA THR A 102 4.43 20.89 -19.00
C THR A 102 5.61 19.91 -18.87
N ILE A 103 6.14 19.75 -17.66
CA ILE A 103 7.28 18.88 -17.34
C ILE A 103 6.81 17.42 -17.16
N THR A 104 7.49 16.46 -17.79
CA THR A 104 7.32 15.03 -17.47
C THR A 104 8.06 14.73 -16.17
N ASN A 105 7.34 14.21 -15.16
CA ASN A 105 7.95 13.88 -13.88
C ASN A 105 8.56 12.48 -13.96
N LEU A 106 9.86 12.35 -13.70
CA LEU A 106 10.53 11.07 -13.52
C LEU A 106 11.04 11.00 -12.08
N GLY A 107 10.82 9.89 -11.38
CA GLY A 107 11.35 9.69 -10.03
C GLY A 107 11.30 8.24 -9.54
N PHE A 108 11.93 7.96 -8.40
CA PHE A 108 11.92 6.62 -7.79
C PHE A 108 10.64 6.34 -6.97
N TYR A 109 10.05 5.16 -7.14
CA TYR A 109 8.90 4.64 -6.39
C TYR A 109 9.33 3.60 -5.35
N PRO A 110 8.71 3.55 -4.15
CA PRO A 110 7.57 4.36 -3.69
C PRO A 110 7.95 5.74 -3.15
N THR A 111 9.22 5.98 -2.84
CA THR A 111 9.70 7.28 -2.37
C THR A 111 11.05 7.63 -2.99
N GLU A 112 11.17 8.88 -3.42
CA GLU A 112 12.42 9.49 -3.86
C GLU A 112 12.81 10.59 -2.87
N GLN A 113 13.95 10.42 -2.21
CA GLN A 113 14.59 11.51 -1.46
C GLN A 113 15.76 12.00 -2.27
N SER A 114 15.52 13.02 -3.09
CA SER A 114 16.56 13.66 -3.89
C SER A 114 16.64 15.15 -3.59
N MET A 115 17.84 15.70 -3.73
CA MET A 115 18.09 17.14 -3.67
C MET A 115 18.23 17.69 -5.08
N GLN A 116 17.70 18.89 -5.32
CA GLN A 116 17.94 19.62 -6.55
C GLN A 116 19.00 20.69 -6.28
N PRO A 117 20.26 20.49 -6.70
CA PRO A 117 21.31 21.49 -6.51
C PRO A 117 21.00 22.73 -7.32
N LYS A 118 21.47 23.91 -6.88
CA LYS A 118 21.43 25.09 -7.75
C LYS A 118 22.25 24.83 -9.01
N HIS A 119 21.68 25.17 -10.16
CA HIS A 119 22.34 25.01 -11.46
C HIS A 119 21.80 26.03 -12.46
N SER A 120 22.56 26.30 -13.51
CA SER A 120 22.11 27.09 -14.66
C SER A 120 22.14 26.25 -15.92
N VAL A 121 21.18 26.46 -16.82
CA VAL A 121 21.10 25.77 -18.11
C VAL A 121 21.03 26.81 -19.22
N THR A 122 21.87 26.67 -20.24
CA THR A 122 21.79 27.45 -21.48
C THR A 122 21.61 26.51 -22.68
N PHE A 123 20.76 26.90 -23.62
CA PHE A 123 20.44 26.09 -24.80
C PHE A 123 21.05 26.68 -26.06
N THR A 124 21.67 25.83 -26.87
CA THR A 124 22.24 26.19 -28.18
C THR A 124 21.73 25.24 -29.25
N ALA A 125 21.13 25.78 -30.31
CA ALA A 125 20.70 24.98 -31.46
C ALA A 125 21.92 24.56 -32.31
N SER A 126 21.89 23.34 -32.84
CA SER A 126 22.92 22.82 -33.75
C SER A 126 22.30 22.03 -34.91
N SER A 127 23.11 21.65 -35.90
CA SER A 127 22.66 20.78 -37.01
C SER A 127 22.25 19.38 -36.56
N GLU A 128 22.71 18.93 -35.40
CA GLU A 128 22.43 17.60 -34.85
C GLU A 128 21.24 17.56 -33.89
N GLY A 129 20.79 18.73 -33.42
CA GLY A 129 19.77 18.86 -32.38
C GLY A 129 20.04 20.02 -31.44
N THR A 130 19.42 20.00 -30.26
CA THR A 130 19.57 21.06 -29.26
C THR A 130 20.56 20.64 -28.20
N LYS A 131 21.58 21.46 -27.97
CA LYS A 131 22.54 21.28 -26.88
C LYS A 131 22.09 22.05 -25.66
N ALA A 132 22.11 21.41 -24.49
CA ALA A 132 21.96 22.05 -23.20
C ALA A 132 23.30 22.04 -22.48
N PHE A 133 23.76 23.22 -22.07
CA PHE A 133 24.98 23.41 -21.29
C PHE A 133 24.58 23.71 -19.84
N VAL A 134 24.93 22.78 -18.94
CA VAL A 134 24.51 22.77 -17.53
C VAL A 134 25.71 23.05 -16.64
N LEU A 135 25.59 24.04 -15.75
CA LEU A 135 26.61 24.40 -14.77
C LEU A 135 26.11 24.11 -13.36
N ILE A 136 26.84 23.28 -12.62
CA ILE A 136 26.52 22.90 -11.23
C ILE A 136 27.70 23.30 -10.34
N PRO A 137 27.54 24.24 -9.39
CA PRO A 137 28.60 24.58 -8.43
C PRO A 137 28.98 23.36 -7.58
N LEU A 138 30.28 23.10 -7.41
CA LEU A 138 30.75 21.94 -6.64
C LEU A 138 30.34 22.01 -5.17
N GLU A 139 30.16 23.21 -4.62
CA GLU A 139 29.70 23.41 -3.22
C GLU A 139 28.27 22.93 -2.97
N GLU A 140 27.45 22.85 -4.03
CA GLU A 140 26.08 22.30 -3.95
C GLU A 140 26.08 20.76 -4.01
N LEU A 141 27.24 20.13 -4.28
CA LEU A 141 27.44 18.69 -4.35
C LEU A 141 28.33 18.19 -3.20
N LYS A 142 27.72 17.74 -2.11
CA LYS A 142 28.42 17.02 -1.03
C LYS A 142 28.68 15.58 -1.46
N THR A 143 29.81 15.33 -2.12
CA THR A 143 30.17 14.02 -2.71
C THR A 143 31.63 13.70 -2.45
N ASP A 144 31.95 12.41 -2.22
CA ASP A 144 33.30 11.90 -2.46
C ASP A 144 33.47 11.75 -3.98
N TRP A 145 34.45 12.45 -4.53
CA TRP A 145 34.78 12.45 -5.95
C TRP A 145 35.41 11.12 -6.41
N ASN A 146 35.94 10.30 -5.51
CA ASN A 146 36.48 8.98 -5.84
C ASN A 146 35.39 7.91 -6.01
N ARG A 147 34.17 8.19 -5.54
CA ARG A 147 33.00 7.30 -5.63
C ARG A 147 31.80 8.02 -6.25
N PHE A 148 32.09 8.86 -7.23
CA PHE A 148 31.11 9.65 -7.96
C PHE A 148 30.43 8.80 -9.04
N GLN A 149 29.10 8.80 -9.06
CA GLN A 149 28.32 8.07 -10.06
C GLN A 149 27.29 8.98 -10.72
N ILE A 150 27.00 8.72 -12.01
CA ILE A 150 26.00 9.47 -12.77
C ILE A 150 25.13 8.55 -13.62
N ASN A 151 23.88 8.96 -13.81
CA ASN A 151 23.04 8.45 -14.88
C ASN A 151 22.23 9.60 -15.50
N VAL A 152 21.97 9.51 -16.80
CA VAL A 152 21.20 10.51 -17.53
C VAL A 152 20.08 9.79 -18.27
N PHE A 153 18.85 10.26 -18.07
CA PHE A 153 17.66 9.75 -18.74
C PHE A 153 17.24 10.69 -19.85
N ARG A 154 16.94 10.14 -21.02
CA ARG A 154 16.32 10.84 -22.16
C ARG A 154 14.85 10.45 -22.22
N ILE A 155 13.97 11.45 -22.23
CA ILE A 155 12.52 11.28 -22.30
C ILE A 155 12.00 11.97 -23.57
N ASP A 156 11.36 11.17 -24.43
CA ASP A 156 10.66 11.60 -25.64
C ASP A 156 9.23 11.05 -25.64
N TRP A 157 8.38 11.64 -24.79
CA TRP A 157 7.09 11.06 -24.43
C TRP A 157 6.17 10.84 -25.65
N LYS A 158 5.54 9.66 -25.73
CA LYS A 158 4.72 9.15 -26.87
C LYS A 158 5.47 8.87 -28.19
N ASN A 159 6.74 9.28 -28.31
CA ASN A 159 7.53 9.08 -29.53
C ASN A 159 8.52 7.90 -29.44
N GLY A 160 8.91 7.48 -28.23
CA GLY A 160 9.80 6.34 -28.04
C GLY A 160 10.08 6.00 -26.58
N PRO A 161 10.92 4.97 -26.32
CA PRO A 161 11.24 4.52 -24.97
C PRO A 161 12.07 5.54 -24.21
N VAL A 162 11.96 5.47 -22.88
CA VAL A 162 12.91 6.12 -21.99
C VAL A 162 14.27 5.46 -22.21
N MET A 163 15.25 6.29 -22.55
CA MET A 163 16.63 5.86 -22.73
C MET A 163 17.51 6.39 -21.61
N SER A 164 18.64 5.73 -21.40
CA SER A 164 19.57 6.05 -20.33
C SER A 164 21.02 5.94 -20.76
N LEU A 165 21.89 6.64 -20.05
CA LEU A 165 23.35 6.51 -20.15
C LEU A 165 23.80 5.15 -19.58
N PHE A 166 23.21 4.75 -18.46
CA PHE A 166 23.44 3.47 -17.79
C PHE A 166 22.10 2.74 -17.60
N PRO A 167 21.95 1.47 -18.02
CA PRO A 167 20.66 0.80 -18.02
C PRO A 167 19.98 0.77 -16.64
N LEU A 168 18.76 1.29 -16.55
CA LEU A 168 17.82 0.96 -15.47
C LEU A 168 16.77 -0.01 -15.95
N ARG A 169 16.27 -0.84 -15.04
CA ARG A 169 15.50 -2.02 -15.43
C ARG A 169 14.02 -1.84 -15.32
N HIS A 170 13.57 -1.20 -14.24
CA HIS A 170 12.22 -1.40 -13.80
C HIS A 170 11.51 -0.09 -13.60
N GLY A 171 10.29 -0.03 -14.09
CA GLY A 171 9.48 1.15 -13.94
C GLY A 171 8.17 1.05 -14.69
N PHE A 172 7.32 2.00 -14.38
CA PHE A 172 6.01 2.15 -14.97
C PHE A 172 5.70 3.63 -15.09
N PHE A 173 4.60 3.97 -15.73
CA PHE A 173 4.09 5.32 -15.68
C PHE A 173 2.59 5.36 -15.36
N ILE A 174 2.15 6.53 -14.93
CA ILE A 174 0.73 6.87 -14.78
C ILE A 174 0.50 8.16 -15.57
N GLU A 175 -0.45 8.14 -16.51
CA GLU A 175 -1.01 9.35 -17.12
C GLU A 175 -2.33 9.65 -16.44
N ASP A 176 -2.41 10.79 -15.74
CA ASP A 176 -3.64 11.19 -15.05
C ASP A 176 -4.69 11.77 -16.01
N GLU A 177 -5.91 11.98 -15.51
CA GLU A 177 -7.03 12.51 -16.29
C GLU A 177 -6.79 13.96 -16.76
N ALA A 178 -5.85 14.68 -16.14
CA ALA A 178 -5.39 15.99 -16.60
C ALA A 178 -4.29 15.91 -17.68
N GLY A 179 -3.90 14.71 -18.10
CA GLY A 179 -2.86 14.45 -19.08
C GLY A 179 -1.44 14.68 -18.55
N LYS A 180 -1.23 14.77 -17.23
CA LYS A 180 0.11 14.77 -16.63
C LYS A 180 0.65 13.36 -16.56
N VAL A 181 1.96 13.22 -16.78
CA VAL A 181 2.63 11.93 -16.85
C VAL A 181 3.65 11.85 -15.76
N TYR A 182 3.57 10.75 -15.00
CA TYR A 182 4.48 10.41 -13.94
C TYR A 182 5.17 9.09 -14.30
N ILE A 183 6.47 9.16 -14.57
CA ILE A 183 7.33 8.01 -14.79
C ILE A 183 7.97 7.62 -13.46
N TYR A 184 7.73 6.40 -13.03
CA TYR A 184 8.22 5.83 -11.80
C TYR A 184 9.26 4.75 -12.11
N LEU A 185 10.48 4.95 -11.65
CA LEU A 185 11.53 3.95 -11.64
C LEU A 185 11.43 3.16 -10.32
N THR A 186 11.41 1.84 -10.33
CA THR A 186 11.20 1.09 -9.07
C THR A 186 12.50 0.88 -8.30
N GLU A 187 12.43 1.15 -6.99
CA GLU A 187 13.55 1.11 -6.04
C GLU A 187 14.71 2.05 -6.45
N ASN A 188 15.16 2.90 -5.52
CA ASN A 188 16.33 3.74 -5.77
C ASN A 188 17.55 2.81 -6.02
N PRO A 189 18.14 2.83 -7.24
CA PRO A 189 19.21 1.92 -7.60
C PRO A 189 20.43 2.23 -6.74
N LYS A 190 20.95 1.22 -6.06
CA LYS A 190 22.17 1.34 -5.23
C LYS A 190 23.44 1.59 -6.04
N ALA A 191 23.38 1.50 -7.37
CA ALA A 191 24.49 1.76 -8.27
C ALA A 191 24.05 2.47 -9.55
N PHE A 192 24.80 3.51 -9.94
CA PHE A 192 24.85 4.05 -11.30
C PHE A 192 26.22 3.77 -11.93
N ALA A 193 26.51 4.36 -13.09
CA ALA A 193 27.83 4.26 -13.69
C ALA A 193 28.87 5.08 -12.92
N ASP A 194 29.96 4.43 -12.51
CA ASP A 194 31.12 5.06 -11.87
C ASP A 194 31.80 6.05 -12.85
N ILE A 195 32.21 7.20 -12.31
CA ILE A 195 32.97 8.23 -13.01
C ILE A 195 34.41 8.26 -12.52
N ARG A 196 35.34 8.21 -13.47
CA ARG A 196 36.77 8.44 -13.25
C ARG A 196 37.15 9.83 -13.75
N PHE A 197 37.81 10.61 -12.89
CA PHE A 197 38.34 11.91 -13.26
C PHE A 197 39.73 11.75 -13.90
N VAL A 198 39.94 12.38 -15.06
CA VAL A 198 41.18 12.26 -15.83
C VAL A 198 41.66 13.63 -16.31
N ASP A 199 42.97 13.84 -16.32
CA ASP A 199 43.56 15.13 -16.75
C ASP A 199 43.77 15.22 -18.28
N ARG A 200 43.62 14.10 -19.00
CA ARG A 200 43.90 14.00 -20.44
C ARG A 200 42.82 13.21 -21.20
N PRO A 201 42.40 13.65 -22.41
CA PRO A 201 41.40 12.96 -23.22
C PRO A 201 41.78 11.54 -23.66
N ASN A 202 43.08 11.26 -23.83
CA ASN A 202 43.60 10.01 -24.40
C ASN A 202 43.67 8.84 -23.41
N GLU A 203 43.30 9.03 -22.14
CA GLU A 203 43.23 7.97 -21.12
C GLU A 203 41.90 7.20 -21.15
N HIS A 204 41.07 7.45 -22.17
CA HIS A 204 39.80 6.78 -22.36
C HIS A 204 39.99 5.27 -22.62
N VAL A 205 39.49 4.42 -21.73
CA VAL A 205 39.39 2.98 -21.96
C VAL A 205 38.23 2.73 -22.92
N SER A 206 38.52 2.19 -24.11
CA SER A 206 37.51 1.78 -25.08
C SER A 206 36.58 0.70 -24.49
N GLU A 207 35.30 0.70 -24.87
CA GLU A 207 34.39 -0.41 -24.55
C GLU A 207 35.06 -1.73 -24.95
N LEU A 208 35.27 -2.60 -23.96
CA LEU A 208 35.86 -3.90 -24.21
C LEU A 208 34.78 -4.79 -24.81
N ASN A 209 35.04 -5.40 -25.98
CA ASN A 209 34.15 -6.41 -26.55
C ASN A 209 34.23 -7.70 -25.73
N ALA A 210 33.69 -7.67 -24.52
CA ALA A 210 33.65 -8.77 -23.57
C ALA A 210 32.40 -9.62 -23.79
N ARG A 211 32.42 -10.84 -23.27
CA ARG A 211 31.30 -11.79 -23.30
C ARG A 211 31.33 -12.56 -22.00
N ILE A 212 30.24 -12.56 -21.24
CA ILE A 212 30.17 -13.34 -20.00
C ILE A 212 29.14 -14.46 -20.15
N GLU A 213 29.54 -15.66 -19.71
CA GLU A 213 28.76 -16.89 -19.84
C GLU A 213 28.63 -17.58 -18.48
N THR A 214 27.48 -18.20 -18.24
CA THR A 214 27.28 -19.11 -17.11
C THR A 214 27.85 -20.48 -17.46
N VAL A 215 28.81 -20.97 -16.64
CA VAL A 215 29.51 -22.25 -16.86
C VAL A 215 29.39 -23.21 -15.67
N GLY A 216 28.72 -22.79 -14.60
CA GLY A 216 28.51 -23.57 -13.38
C GLY A 216 27.72 -22.79 -12.32
N PHE A 217 27.43 -23.46 -11.21
CA PHE A 217 26.84 -22.83 -10.02
C PHE A 217 27.78 -21.72 -9.50
N ASN A 218 27.28 -20.47 -9.51
CA ASN A 218 28.05 -19.27 -9.22
C ASN A 218 29.41 -19.18 -9.94
N GLN A 219 29.54 -19.84 -11.09
CA GLN A 219 30.75 -19.85 -11.90
C GLN A 219 30.48 -19.18 -13.24
N ARG A 220 31.34 -18.25 -13.60
CA ARG A 220 31.24 -17.46 -14.82
C ARG A 220 32.51 -17.57 -15.63
N ARG A 221 32.38 -17.37 -16.93
CA ARG A 221 33.49 -17.22 -17.86
C ARG A 221 33.36 -15.89 -18.58
N LEU A 222 34.27 -14.97 -18.29
CA LEU A 222 34.45 -13.73 -19.04
C LEU A 222 35.41 -14.01 -20.20
N SER A 223 34.99 -13.71 -21.43
CA SER A 223 35.80 -13.85 -22.63
C SER A 223 36.08 -12.48 -23.20
N VAL A 224 37.34 -12.11 -23.36
CA VAL A 224 37.77 -10.79 -23.87
C VAL A 224 38.71 -10.95 -25.08
N PRO A 225 38.89 -9.92 -25.92
CA PRO A 225 39.89 -9.98 -26.98
C PRO A 225 41.29 -10.27 -26.43
N LYS A 226 42.12 -10.98 -27.21
CA LYS A 226 43.49 -11.29 -26.81
C LYS A 226 44.29 -10.01 -26.54
N GLY A 227 45.08 -10.01 -25.46
CA GLY A 227 45.90 -8.86 -25.05
C GLY A 227 45.15 -7.78 -24.25
N SER A 228 43.84 -7.94 -24.00
CA SER A 228 43.06 -6.97 -23.20
C SER A 228 43.20 -7.13 -21.69
N LEU A 229 43.28 -8.37 -21.19
CA LEU A 229 43.46 -8.70 -19.77
C LEU A 229 44.43 -9.87 -19.67
N ASP A 230 45.30 -9.87 -18.66
CA ASP A 230 46.31 -10.92 -18.43
C ASP A 230 46.34 -11.39 -16.97
N PRO A 231 47.07 -12.48 -16.64
CA PRO A 231 47.10 -13.04 -15.28
C PRO A 231 47.64 -12.13 -14.18
N ASP A 232 48.29 -11.00 -14.50
CA ASP A 232 48.78 -10.07 -13.47
C ASP A 232 47.69 -9.12 -12.96
N PHE A 233 46.51 -9.08 -13.62
CA PHE A 233 45.38 -8.29 -13.14
C PHE A 233 44.78 -8.91 -11.88
N SER A 234 44.51 -8.08 -10.87
CA SER A 234 43.67 -8.47 -9.72
C SER A 234 42.21 -8.39 -10.09
N PHE A 235 41.38 -9.34 -9.62
CA PHE A 235 39.94 -9.36 -9.86
C PHE A 235 39.17 -9.25 -8.54
N CYS A 236 38.19 -8.37 -8.48
CA CYS A 236 37.33 -8.16 -7.31
C CYS A 236 35.86 -8.19 -7.73
N TRP A 237 35.05 -8.96 -7.01
CA TRP A 237 33.60 -8.98 -7.11
C TRP A 237 33.01 -7.98 -6.11
N GLU A 238 32.10 -7.12 -6.56
CA GLU A 238 31.45 -6.12 -5.72
C GLU A 238 29.92 -6.23 -5.83
N THR A 239 29.24 -6.23 -4.69
CA THR A 239 27.77 -6.25 -4.61
C THR A 239 27.17 -4.87 -4.94
N PRO A 240 25.86 -4.77 -5.23
CA PRO A 240 25.18 -3.47 -5.38
C PRO A 240 25.37 -2.51 -4.21
N THR A 241 25.54 -3.02 -2.97
CA THR A 241 25.84 -2.22 -1.77
C THR A 241 27.32 -1.90 -1.55
N GLY A 242 28.22 -2.41 -2.40
CA GLY A 242 29.66 -2.13 -2.31
C GLY A 242 30.48 -3.13 -1.49
N GLU A 243 29.90 -4.27 -1.05
CA GLU A 243 30.67 -5.34 -0.41
C GLU A 243 31.61 -6.00 -1.43
N ARG A 244 32.90 -6.12 -1.09
CA ARG A 244 33.96 -6.57 -2.00
C ARG A 244 34.47 -7.96 -1.63
N THR A 245 34.78 -8.76 -2.65
CA THR A 245 35.38 -10.09 -2.52
C THR A 245 36.43 -10.30 -3.60
N ASP A 246 37.68 -10.50 -3.19
CA ASP A 246 38.77 -10.82 -4.12
C ASP A 246 38.53 -12.19 -4.78
N LEU A 247 38.81 -12.27 -6.07
CA LEU A 247 38.63 -13.46 -6.89
C LEU A 247 39.98 -14.01 -7.36
N CYS A 248 40.05 -15.34 -7.50
CA CYS A 248 41.19 -16.03 -8.11
C CYS A 248 40.75 -16.69 -9.42
N PRO A 249 40.76 -15.96 -10.56
CA PRO A 249 40.34 -16.52 -11.83
C PRO A 249 41.40 -17.45 -12.44
N SER A 250 40.94 -18.35 -13.31
CA SER A 250 41.79 -19.14 -14.20
C SER A 250 41.72 -18.60 -15.64
N PHE A 251 42.84 -18.61 -16.35
CA PHE A 251 42.97 -18.09 -17.71
C PHE A 251 43.18 -19.20 -18.73
N GLU A 252 42.46 -19.13 -19.85
CA GLU A 252 42.62 -20.01 -21.00
C GLU A 252 42.59 -19.16 -22.28
N GLU A 253 43.61 -19.28 -23.12
CA GLU A 253 43.64 -18.60 -24.42
C GLU A 253 43.07 -19.52 -25.51
N LYS A 254 42.03 -19.07 -26.21
CA LYS A 254 41.38 -19.84 -27.26
C LYS A 254 40.65 -18.91 -28.25
N ASP A 255 40.64 -19.26 -29.53
CA ASP A 255 39.86 -18.58 -30.58
C ASP A 255 40.05 -17.04 -30.63
N ASP A 256 41.31 -16.57 -30.54
CA ASP A 256 41.70 -15.14 -30.50
C ASP A 256 41.13 -14.34 -29.30
N ARG A 257 40.78 -15.04 -28.23
CA ARG A 257 40.24 -14.49 -26.98
C ARG A 257 40.93 -15.09 -25.76
N ILE A 258 40.85 -14.36 -24.65
CA ILE A 258 41.24 -14.84 -23.33
C ILE A 258 39.96 -15.14 -22.56
N HIS A 259 39.81 -16.38 -22.11
CA HIS A 259 38.72 -16.87 -21.29
C HIS A 259 39.16 -16.89 -19.82
N ILE A 260 38.48 -16.10 -19.02
CA ILE A 260 38.74 -15.86 -17.61
C ILE A 260 37.59 -16.51 -16.85
N SER A 261 37.82 -17.68 -16.26
CA SER A 261 36.81 -18.39 -15.47
C SER A 261 36.98 -18.07 -13.99
N PHE A 262 35.89 -17.70 -13.31
CA PHE A 262 35.90 -17.31 -11.91
C PHE A 262 34.63 -17.77 -11.20
N CYS A 263 34.72 -17.93 -9.89
CA CYS A 263 33.56 -18.15 -9.01
C CYS A 263 33.22 -16.86 -8.28
N HIS A 264 31.94 -16.61 -8.03
CA HIS A 264 31.49 -15.46 -7.25
C HIS A 264 30.63 -15.91 -6.04
N PRO A 265 30.49 -15.07 -5.00
CA PRO A 265 29.53 -15.33 -3.92
C PRO A 265 28.07 -15.33 -4.41
N PRO A 266 27.11 -15.88 -3.63
CA PRO A 266 25.69 -15.79 -3.96
C PRO A 266 25.20 -14.34 -4.17
N VAL A 267 24.32 -14.16 -5.14
CA VAL A 267 23.84 -12.83 -5.58
C VAL A 267 22.53 -12.45 -4.88
N LYS A 268 22.62 -12.09 -3.60
CA LYS A 268 21.47 -11.86 -2.69
C LYS A 268 20.71 -10.54 -2.92
N GLU A 269 21.40 -9.53 -3.44
CA GLU A 269 20.87 -8.18 -3.64
C GLU A 269 20.37 -7.95 -5.06
N GLU A 270 19.28 -7.19 -5.20
CA GLU A 270 18.81 -6.68 -6.49
C GLU A 270 19.73 -5.59 -7.03
N GLY A 271 19.86 -5.51 -8.36
CA GLY A 271 20.68 -4.50 -9.03
C GLY A 271 21.84 -5.07 -9.86
N PHE A 272 22.87 -4.26 -10.09
CA PHE A 272 24.06 -4.60 -10.85
C PHE A 272 25.21 -4.96 -9.92
N TYR A 273 25.82 -6.12 -10.15
CA TYR A 273 27.07 -6.53 -9.52
C TYR A 273 28.23 -6.06 -10.39
N LYS A 274 29.35 -5.69 -9.77
CA LYS A 274 30.53 -5.23 -10.48
C LYS A 274 31.63 -6.27 -10.39
N LEU A 275 32.22 -6.61 -11.52
CA LEU A 275 33.50 -7.30 -11.59
C LEU A 275 34.55 -6.25 -11.96
N GLN A 276 35.43 -5.95 -11.01
CA GLN A 276 36.53 -5.01 -11.17
C GLN A 276 37.82 -5.77 -11.49
N SER A 277 38.58 -5.28 -12.46
CA SER A 277 39.89 -5.81 -12.83
C SER A 277 40.92 -4.68 -12.86
N VAL A 278 42.04 -4.83 -12.14
CA VAL A 278 43.05 -3.75 -11.96
C VAL A 278 44.47 -4.25 -12.17
N LYS A 279 45.29 -3.46 -12.89
CA LYS A 279 46.75 -3.62 -13.02
C LYS A 279 47.42 -2.24 -13.09
N GLY A 280 48.09 -1.83 -12.00
CA GLY A 280 48.67 -0.49 -11.92
C GLY A 280 47.59 0.60 -12.00
N SER A 281 47.63 1.44 -13.03
CA SER A 281 46.62 2.48 -13.31
C SER A 281 45.51 2.04 -14.28
N GLU A 282 45.64 0.85 -14.88
CA GLU A 282 44.63 0.26 -15.76
C GLU A 282 43.53 -0.39 -14.94
N GLU A 283 42.28 -0.10 -15.29
CA GLU A 283 41.09 -0.56 -14.58
C GLU A 283 39.96 -0.83 -15.57
N PHE A 284 39.28 -1.97 -15.39
CA PHE A 284 38.07 -2.32 -16.12
C PHE A 284 36.96 -2.68 -15.13
N LEU A 285 35.77 -2.11 -15.34
CA LEU A 285 34.55 -2.45 -14.59
C LEU A 285 33.55 -3.11 -15.51
N PHE A 286 33.10 -4.32 -15.14
CA PHE A 286 32.01 -5.03 -15.79
C PHE A 286 30.80 -5.05 -14.88
N TYR A 287 29.72 -4.41 -15.31
CA TYR A 287 28.45 -4.39 -14.59
C TYR A 287 27.56 -5.50 -15.11
N ILE A 288 27.14 -6.40 -14.22
CA ILE A 288 26.39 -7.59 -14.56
C ILE A 288 25.06 -7.58 -13.82
N ASP A 289 23.98 -7.76 -14.58
CA ASP A 289 22.64 -7.79 -14.04
C ASP A 289 22.35 -9.09 -13.29
N ARG A 290 21.86 -8.98 -12.04
CA ARG A 290 21.45 -10.10 -11.19
C ARG A 290 20.58 -11.13 -11.93
N ARG A 291 19.64 -10.71 -12.78
CA ARG A 291 18.74 -11.59 -13.54
C ARG A 291 19.50 -12.58 -14.42
N HIS A 292 20.66 -12.18 -14.95
CA HIS A 292 21.52 -13.07 -15.73
C HIS A 292 22.37 -13.99 -14.86
N LEU A 293 22.57 -13.61 -13.59
CA LEU A 293 23.33 -14.39 -12.62
C LEU A 293 22.48 -15.46 -11.92
N ILE A 294 21.15 -15.32 -11.87
CA ILE A 294 20.25 -16.28 -11.23
C ILE A 294 19.62 -17.32 -12.17
N LYS A 295 19.89 -17.22 -13.49
CA LYS A 295 19.38 -18.21 -14.45
C LYS A 295 19.90 -19.61 -14.12
N ASP A 296 19.02 -20.60 -14.23
CA ASP A 296 19.39 -22.00 -14.01
C ASP A 296 20.48 -22.44 -14.98
N TYR A 297 21.44 -23.19 -14.44
CA TYR A 297 22.50 -23.86 -15.17
C TYR A 297 22.62 -25.29 -14.65
N ARG A 298 21.88 -26.19 -15.31
CA ARG A 298 22.09 -27.63 -15.23
C ARG A 298 22.57 -28.10 -16.59
N LYS A 299 23.60 -28.96 -16.62
CA LYS A 299 23.97 -29.64 -17.88
C LYS A 299 22.78 -30.49 -18.30
N GLU A 300 22.40 -30.42 -19.57
CA GLU A 300 21.40 -31.36 -20.11
C GLU A 300 21.94 -32.78 -19.95
N GLU A 301 21.33 -33.56 -19.06
CA GLU A 301 21.64 -34.97 -18.87
C GLU A 301 20.54 -35.82 -19.53
N GLY A 302 20.93 -36.63 -20.52
CA GLY A 302 20.07 -37.62 -21.17
C GLY A 302 19.85 -37.39 -22.67
N GLU A 303 19.55 -38.46 -23.39
CA GLU A 303 19.05 -38.36 -24.77
C GLU A 303 17.67 -37.67 -24.78
N PRO A 304 17.32 -36.90 -25.83
CA PRO A 304 15.99 -36.32 -25.97
C PRO A 304 14.94 -37.42 -25.82
N LYS A 305 14.00 -37.26 -24.88
CA LYS A 305 12.91 -38.21 -24.72
C LYS A 305 12.06 -38.22 -26.00
N GLU A 306 11.73 -39.42 -26.49
CA GLU A 306 10.86 -39.56 -27.66
C GLU A 306 9.49 -38.91 -27.38
N LYS A 307 9.08 -37.98 -28.24
CA LYS A 307 7.80 -37.28 -28.13
C LYS A 307 6.64 -38.24 -28.40
N ALA A 308 5.58 -38.16 -27.59
CA ALA A 308 4.38 -38.96 -27.80
C ALA A 308 3.66 -38.54 -29.09
N LYS A 309 3.26 -39.51 -29.92
CA LYS A 309 2.52 -39.24 -31.16
C LYS A 309 1.06 -38.91 -30.87
N VAL A 310 0.55 -37.85 -31.47
CA VAL A 310 -0.86 -37.43 -31.36
C VAL A 310 -1.57 -37.44 -32.72
N ASP A 311 -2.89 -37.65 -32.70
CA ASP A 311 -3.74 -37.67 -33.89
C ASP A 311 -4.63 -36.42 -33.94
N PHE A 312 -4.36 -35.53 -34.91
CA PHE A 312 -5.12 -34.29 -35.09
C PHE A 312 -6.57 -34.50 -35.56
N SER A 313 -6.94 -35.70 -36.01
CA SER A 313 -8.34 -36.03 -36.31
C SER A 313 -9.21 -36.19 -35.06
N LEU A 314 -8.58 -36.36 -33.89
CA LEU A 314 -9.23 -36.55 -32.60
C LEU A 314 -9.29 -35.27 -31.75
N VAL A 315 -8.94 -34.11 -32.32
CA VAL A 315 -9.04 -32.81 -31.63
C VAL A 315 -10.48 -32.60 -31.14
N SER A 316 -10.60 -32.31 -29.85
CA SER A 316 -11.88 -32.17 -29.16
C SER A 316 -12.69 -30.97 -29.66
N GLU A 317 -14.02 -31.07 -29.57
CA GLU A 317 -14.91 -29.94 -29.86
C GLU A 317 -14.66 -28.74 -28.95
N GLU A 318 -14.24 -28.99 -27.70
CA GLU A 318 -13.80 -27.95 -26.77
C GLU A 318 -12.59 -27.20 -27.32
N ALA A 319 -11.53 -27.89 -27.77
CA ALA A 319 -10.36 -27.24 -28.34
C ALA A 319 -10.68 -26.47 -29.62
N LYS A 320 -11.58 -26.98 -30.48
CA LYS A 320 -12.06 -26.25 -31.67
C LYS A 320 -12.81 -24.97 -31.28
N ALA A 321 -13.65 -25.03 -30.25
CA ALA A 321 -14.37 -23.85 -29.75
C ALA A 321 -13.43 -22.82 -29.09
N LEU A 322 -12.37 -23.27 -28.39
CA LEU A 322 -11.31 -22.39 -27.90
C LEU A 322 -10.53 -21.75 -29.07
N GLU A 323 -10.21 -22.52 -30.11
CA GLU A 323 -9.54 -22.01 -31.30
C GLU A 323 -10.39 -20.93 -31.99
N ASP A 324 -11.72 -21.10 -32.06
CA ASP A 324 -12.66 -20.15 -32.67
C ASP A 324 -12.64 -18.76 -32.01
N ILE A 325 -12.51 -18.71 -30.68
CA ILE A 325 -12.52 -17.45 -29.91
C ILE A 325 -11.15 -16.77 -29.80
N VAL A 326 -10.09 -17.30 -30.44
CA VAL A 326 -8.77 -16.64 -30.44
C VAL A 326 -8.91 -15.25 -31.05
N PRO A 327 -8.72 -14.16 -30.28
CA PRO A 327 -9.09 -12.85 -30.74
C PRO A 327 -8.08 -12.31 -31.76
N PRO A 328 -8.53 -11.50 -32.73
CA PRO A 328 -7.67 -10.95 -33.77
C PRO A 328 -6.64 -9.95 -33.24
N TYR A 329 -6.93 -9.31 -32.10
CA TYR A 329 -6.11 -8.32 -31.42
C TYR A 329 -6.08 -8.61 -29.92
N GLY A 330 -5.17 -7.95 -29.19
CA GLY A 330 -5.10 -8.05 -27.74
C GLY A 330 -6.46 -7.76 -27.09
N GLY A 331 -7.06 -6.61 -27.37
CA GLY A 331 -8.26 -6.17 -26.67
C GLY A 331 -7.95 -5.38 -25.39
N MET A 332 -8.99 -4.76 -24.81
CA MET A 332 -8.94 -3.88 -23.64
C MET A 332 -10.12 -4.18 -22.73
N GLU A 333 -9.86 -4.72 -21.54
CA GLU A 333 -10.88 -5.37 -20.70
C GLU A 333 -11.96 -4.41 -20.20
N ASP A 334 -11.54 -3.28 -19.67
CA ASP A 334 -12.47 -2.32 -19.10
C ASP A 334 -12.92 -1.27 -20.13
N THR A 335 -14.24 -1.19 -20.36
CA THR A 335 -14.87 -0.18 -21.23
C THR A 335 -16.14 0.39 -20.58
N HIS A 336 -16.59 1.55 -21.05
CA HIS A 336 -17.86 2.16 -20.64
C HIS A 336 -19.06 1.42 -21.22
N ASP A 337 -20.16 1.41 -20.47
CA ASP A 337 -21.48 1.01 -20.95
C ASP A 337 -22.07 2.15 -21.81
N PRO A 338 -22.47 1.90 -23.06
CA PRO A 338 -22.95 2.97 -23.95
C PRO A 338 -24.28 3.58 -23.51
N LYS A 339 -25.07 2.91 -22.65
CA LYS A 339 -26.28 3.47 -22.04
C LYS A 339 -25.97 4.31 -20.78
N PHE A 340 -24.81 4.10 -20.17
CA PHE A 340 -24.34 4.80 -18.98
C PHE A 340 -22.86 5.22 -19.10
N PRO A 341 -22.53 6.06 -20.11
CA PRO A 341 -21.15 6.40 -20.43
C PRO A 341 -20.42 7.20 -19.34
N GLU A 342 -21.15 7.79 -18.39
CA GLU A 342 -20.63 8.51 -17.23
C GLU A 342 -20.13 7.62 -16.08
N LEU A 343 -20.45 6.31 -16.11
CA LEU A 343 -19.97 5.38 -15.09
C LEU A 343 -18.48 5.11 -15.26
N ARG A 344 -17.81 4.82 -14.14
CA ARG A 344 -16.45 4.31 -14.17
C ARG A 344 -16.44 2.99 -14.94
N ALA A 345 -15.62 2.92 -15.98
CA ALA A 345 -15.38 1.70 -16.75
C ALA A 345 -14.52 0.73 -15.91
N TYR A 346 -15.13 0.06 -14.93
CA TYR A 346 -14.49 -1.00 -14.15
C TYR A 346 -15.55 -2.04 -13.80
N GLY A 347 -15.33 -3.30 -14.18
CA GLY A 347 -16.25 -4.41 -13.83
C GLY A 347 -17.68 -4.28 -14.39
N LEU A 348 -17.90 -3.46 -15.41
CA LEU A 348 -19.24 -3.20 -15.98
C LEU A 348 -19.78 -4.36 -16.81
N PHE A 349 -18.91 -5.26 -17.30
CA PHE A 349 -19.27 -6.35 -18.20
C PHE A 349 -18.92 -7.71 -17.61
N GLU A 350 -19.66 -8.74 -18.01
CA GLU A 350 -19.37 -10.15 -17.74
C GLU A 350 -19.23 -10.93 -19.06
N TYR A 351 -18.45 -12.01 -19.04
CA TYR A 351 -18.24 -12.91 -20.18
C TYR A 351 -18.57 -14.34 -19.78
N ASP A 352 -19.39 -15.01 -20.60
CA ASP A 352 -19.75 -16.42 -20.46
C ASP A 352 -19.44 -17.14 -21.76
N PHE A 353 -18.71 -18.25 -21.67
CA PHE A 353 -18.36 -19.08 -22.81
C PHE A 353 -19.56 -19.78 -23.46
N SER A 354 -20.72 -19.82 -22.79
CA SER A 354 -21.98 -20.25 -23.42
C SER A 354 -22.43 -19.31 -24.56
N SER A 355 -22.02 -18.03 -24.52
CA SER A 355 -22.21 -17.01 -25.55
C SER A 355 -20.84 -16.45 -25.97
N PRO A 356 -20.00 -17.25 -26.66
CA PRO A 356 -18.55 -17.03 -26.76
C PRO A 356 -18.14 -15.74 -27.50
N HIS A 357 -19.05 -15.15 -28.26
CA HIS A 357 -18.85 -13.96 -29.09
C HIS A 357 -19.59 -12.73 -28.56
N LYS A 358 -19.95 -12.74 -27.27
CA LYS A 358 -20.64 -11.61 -26.62
C LYS A 358 -20.12 -11.34 -25.21
N ILE A 359 -20.17 -10.07 -24.82
CA ILE A 359 -20.09 -9.64 -23.43
C ILE A 359 -21.44 -9.08 -23.00
N ARG A 360 -21.77 -9.18 -21.71
CA ARG A 360 -23.05 -8.71 -21.19
C ARG A 360 -22.84 -7.61 -20.17
N SER A 361 -23.55 -6.49 -20.31
CA SER A 361 -23.54 -5.44 -19.30
C SER A 361 -24.13 -5.97 -18.00
N GLN A 362 -23.40 -5.85 -16.90
CA GLN A 362 -23.91 -6.20 -15.58
C GLN A 362 -25.04 -5.27 -15.13
N LYS A 363 -25.08 -4.05 -15.67
CA LYS A 363 -26.09 -3.02 -15.37
C LYS A 363 -27.38 -3.22 -16.17
N THR A 364 -27.30 -3.22 -17.50
CA THR A 364 -28.48 -3.23 -18.38
C THR A 364 -28.92 -4.62 -18.77
N LYS A 365 -28.02 -5.62 -18.61
CA LYS A 365 -28.16 -6.99 -19.11
C LYS A 365 -28.15 -7.12 -20.64
N ASP A 366 -27.91 -6.03 -21.36
CA ASP A 366 -27.73 -6.06 -22.81
C ASP A 366 -26.44 -6.80 -23.17
N GLU A 367 -26.45 -7.46 -24.33
CA GLU A 367 -25.28 -8.14 -24.87
C GLU A 367 -24.66 -7.32 -26.00
N TYR A 368 -23.34 -7.30 -26.06
CA TYR A 368 -22.56 -6.58 -27.07
C TYR A 368 -21.63 -7.54 -27.83
N PRO A 369 -21.41 -7.33 -29.14
CA PRO A 369 -21.86 -6.19 -29.96
C PRO A 369 -23.38 -6.09 -30.15
N HIS A 370 -23.92 -4.86 -30.12
CA HIS A 370 -25.36 -4.58 -30.20
C HIS A 370 -25.66 -3.63 -31.38
N PRO A 371 -26.68 -3.88 -32.22
CA PRO A 371 -26.97 -3.06 -33.40
C PRO A 371 -27.21 -1.57 -33.11
N ASP A 372 -27.83 -1.25 -31.97
CA ASP A 372 -28.12 0.14 -31.57
C ASP A 372 -26.88 0.94 -31.14
N PHE A 373 -25.75 0.27 -30.90
CA PHE A 373 -24.49 0.88 -30.46
C PHE A 373 -23.35 0.46 -31.40
N PRO A 374 -23.42 0.84 -32.70
CA PRO A 374 -22.43 0.42 -33.68
C PRO A 374 -21.08 1.09 -33.41
N GLU A 375 -20.01 0.30 -33.38
CA GLU A 375 -18.64 0.82 -33.25
C GLU A 375 -18.11 1.33 -34.61
N ASP A 376 -18.68 2.45 -35.09
CA ASP A 376 -18.43 3.04 -36.41
C ASP A 376 -17.13 3.90 -36.48
N LYS A 377 -16.47 4.13 -35.35
CA LYS A 377 -15.18 4.82 -35.26
C LYS A 377 -14.05 3.83 -34.96
N GLN A 378 -12.81 4.23 -35.23
CA GLN A 378 -11.63 3.43 -34.93
C GLN A 378 -10.50 4.27 -34.33
N TYR A 379 -9.79 3.70 -33.37
CA TYR A 379 -8.51 4.18 -32.88
C TYR A 379 -7.40 3.43 -33.61
N GLU A 380 -6.65 4.13 -34.46
CA GLU A 380 -5.62 3.51 -35.31
C GLU A 380 -4.20 3.76 -34.78
N PHE A 381 -3.37 2.73 -34.80
CA PHE A 381 -1.94 2.83 -34.46
C PHE A 381 -1.13 1.72 -35.14
N TYR A 382 0.19 1.82 -35.08
CA TYR A 382 1.11 0.82 -35.66
C TYR A 382 1.64 -0.11 -34.58
N THR A 383 1.65 -1.41 -34.89
CA THR A 383 2.29 -2.41 -34.04
C THR A 383 3.81 -2.31 -34.12
N ARG A 384 4.51 -3.02 -33.22
CA ARG A 384 5.98 -3.14 -33.27
C ARG A 384 6.55 -3.75 -34.56
N PHE A 385 5.70 -4.42 -35.34
CA PHE A 385 6.06 -4.97 -36.65
C PHE A 385 5.68 -4.06 -37.81
N GLY A 386 5.34 -2.79 -37.55
CA GLY A 386 4.94 -1.81 -38.55
C GLY A 386 3.58 -2.12 -39.20
N LYS A 387 2.76 -2.96 -38.57
CA LYS A 387 1.40 -3.27 -39.06
C LYS A 387 0.42 -2.25 -38.52
N LYS A 388 -0.45 -1.72 -39.37
CA LYS A 388 -1.53 -0.83 -38.94
C LYS A 388 -2.68 -1.65 -38.36
N ILE A 389 -3.13 -1.30 -37.16
CA ILE A 389 -4.29 -1.91 -36.48
C ILE A 389 -5.28 -0.83 -36.03
N GLY A 390 -6.56 -1.19 -35.97
CA GLY A 390 -7.66 -0.29 -35.63
C GLY A 390 -8.57 -0.91 -34.58
N TYR A 391 -8.70 -0.25 -33.42
CA TYR A 391 -9.61 -0.67 -32.35
C TYR A 391 -10.95 0.07 -32.53
N PRO A 392 -12.03 -0.64 -32.88
CA PRO A 392 -13.32 -0.02 -33.09
C PRO A 392 -13.89 0.49 -31.76
N TYR A 393 -14.65 1.58 -31.82
CA TYR A 393 -15.39 2.08 -30.67
C TYR A 393 -16.68 2.78 -31.07
N TYR A 394 -17.65 2.74 -30.17
CA TYR A 394 -18.85 3.59 -30.22
C TYR A 394 -18.56 4.91 -29.49
N LEU A 395 -18.89 6.04 -30.11
CA LEU A 395 -18.78 7.36 -29.48
C LEU A 395 -20.11 7.75 -28.86
N ALA A 396 -20.19 7.72 -27.54
CA ALA A 396 -21.39 8.13 -26.81
C ALA A 396 -21.68 9.64 -26.99
N PRO A 397 -22.94 10.09 -26.81
CA PRO A 397 -23.30 11.50 -26.99
C PRO A 397 -22.51 12.49 -26.11
N ASN A 398 -22.00 12.05 -24.96
CA ASN A 398 -21.18 12.85 -24.06
C ASN A 398 -19.68 12.91 -24.45
N GLY A 399 -19.29 12.27 -25.55
CA GLY A 399 -17.91 12.20 -26.03
C GLY A 399 -17.10 11.00 -25.53
N THR A 400 -17.68 10.13 -24.70
CA THR A 400 -17.01 8.94 -24.15
C THR A 400 -16.86 7.85 -25.22
N LYS A 401 -15.69 7.21 -25.27
CA LYS A 401 -15.41 6.09 -26.18
C LYS A 401 -15.74 4.76 -25.50
N CYS A 402 -16.56 3.94 -26.13
CA CYS A 402 -16.92 2.61 -25.67
C CYS A 402 -16.30 1.57 -26.62
N PHE A 403 -15.27 0.85 -26.17
CA PHE A 403 -14.52 -0.17 -26.92
C PHE A 403 -15.06 -1.57 -26.62
N LEU A 404 -16.29 -1.85 -27.04
CA LEU A 404 -17.05 -3.07 -26.74
C LEU A 404 -16.42 -4.32 -27.38
N SER A 405 -16.00 -4.25 -28.65
CA SER A 405 -15.29 -5.37 -29.28
C SER A 405 -13.94 -5.63 -28.62
N ALA A 406 -13.24 -4.57 -28.19
CA ALA A 406 -11.96 -4.73 -27.51
C ALA A 406 -12.13 -5.41 -26.13
N ALA A 407 -13.19 -5.08 -25.39
CA ALA A 407 -13.52 -5.75 -24.13
C ALA A 407 -13.88 -7.22 -24.33
N LEU A 408 -14.63 -7.55 -25.39
CA LEU A 408 -14.87 -8.95 -25.76
C LEU A 408 -13.57 -9.69 -26.08
N TRP A 409 -12.67 -9.12 -26.88
CA TRP A 409 -11.39 -9.74 -27.21
C TRP A 409 -10.52 -9.98 -25.96
N ALA A 410 -10.46 -9.01 -25.04
CA ALA A 410 -9.75 -9.20 -23.78
C ALA A 410 -10.36 -10.31 -22.93
N ALA A 411 -11.70 -10.40 -22.84
CA ALA A 411 -12.39 -11.44 -22.10
C ALA A 411 -12.17 -12.84 -22.71
N GLN A 412 -12.21 -12.96 -24.05
CA GLN A 412 -11.87 -14.20 -24.77
C GLN A 412 -10.42 -14.62 -24.49
N ARG A 413 -9.46 -13.70 -24.60
CA ARG A 413 -8.05 -13.96 -24.28
C ARG A 413 -7.87 -14.40 -22.82
N ALA A 414 -8.53 -13.73 -21.89
CA ALA A 414 -8.50 -14.07 -20.47
C ALA A 414 -9.06 -15.49 -20.21
N TYR A 415 -10.14 -15.86 -20.88
CA TYR A 415 -10.74 -17.20 -20.82
C TYR A 415 -9.79 -18.27 -21.40
N LEU A 416 -9.15 -18.01 -22.54
CA LEU A 416 -8.17 -18.90 -23.16
C LEU A 416 -7.01 -19.20 -22.20
N CYS A 417 -6.39 -18.17 -21.63
CA CYS A 417 -5.28 -18.33 -20.68
C CYS A 417 -5.69 -19.18 -19.46
N LYS A 418 -6.94 -19.05 -19.00
CA LYS A 418 -7.48 -19.82 -17.86
C LYS A 418 -7.76 -21.28 -18.23
N LYS A 419 -8.29 -21.54 -19.42
CA LYS A 419 -8.83 -22.86 -19.79
C LYS A 419 -7.79 -23.80 -20.42
N LEU A 420 -6.81 -23.25 -21.14
CA LEU A 420 -5.79 -24.01 -21.85
C LEU A 420 -5.03 -25.06 -21.02
N PRO A 421 -4.64 -24.81 -19.76
CA PRO A 421 -3.95 -25.83 -18.94
C PRO A 421 -4.75 -27.13 -18.76
N GLU A 422 -6.07 -27.01 -18.59
CA GLU A 422 -6.95 -28.17 -18.43
C GLU A 422 -7.10 -28.91 -19.76
N THR A 423 -7.28 -28.16 -20.86
CA THR A 423 -7.38 -28.71 -22.21
C THR A 423 -6.11 -29.45 -22.58
N ALA A 424 -4.92 -28.89 -22.34
CA ALA A 424 -3.65 -29.50 -22.73
C ALA A 424 -3.38 -30.86 -22.06
N LYS A 425 -3.88 -31.08 -20.84
CA LYS A 425 -3.81 -32.38 -20.14
C LYS A 425 -4.70 -33.45 -20.76
N LYS A 426 -5.81 -33.05 -21.38
CA LYS A 426 -6.82 -33.96 -21.98
C LYS A 426 -6.59 -34.16 -23.47
N ASP A 427 -6.25 -33.08 -24.16
CA ASP A 427 -6.10 -32.95 -25.61
C ASP A 427 -4.91 -32.02 -25.93
N PRO A 428 -3.67 -32.53 -25.82
CA PRO A 428 -2.47 -31.74 -26.08
C PRO A 428 -2.36 -31.28 -27.55
N ALA A 429 -2.91 -32.04 -28.50
CA ALA A 429 -2.97 -31.64 -29.91
C ALA A 429 -3.89 -30.44 -30.12
N GLY A 430 -5.08 -30.46 -29.52
CA GLY A 430 -6.03 -29.35 -29.53
C GLY A 430 -5.46 -28.10 -28.86
N ALA A 431 -4.81 -28.25 -27.70
CA ALA A 431 -4.14 -27.12 -27.04
C ALA A 431 -3.00 -26.54 -27.90
N ALA A 432 -2.20 -27.39 -28.55
CA ALA A 432 -1.15 -26.95 -29.47
C ALA A 432 -1.70 -26.12 -30.64
N ARG A 433 -2.87 -26.49 -31.20
CA ARG A 433 -3.55 -25.69 -32.24
C ARG A 433 -3.94 -24.30 -31.75
N VAL A 434 -4.52 -24.22 -30.55
CA VAL A 434 -4.93 -22.93 -29.98
C VAL A 434 -3.71 -22.06 -29.70
N LEU A 435 -2.63 -22.63 -29.14
CA LEU A 435 -1.37 -21.93 -28.91
C LEU A 435 -0.75 -21.45 -30.24
N ALA A 436 -0.74 -22.27 -31.29
CA ALA A 436 -0.25 -21.90 -32.60
C ALA A 436 -1.06 -20.73 -33.21
N LYS A 437 -2.40 -20.77 -33.09
CA LYS A 437 -3.26 -19.69 -33.56
C LYS A 437 -3.04 -18.40 -32.75
N LEU A 438 -2.83 -18.50 -31.44
CA LEU A 438 -2.46 -17.35 -30.61
C LEU A 438 -1.11 -16.77 -31.06
N ALA A 439 -0.10 -17.60 -31.31
CA ALA A 439 1.20 -17.15 -31.78
C ALA A 439 1.14 -16.46 -33.15
N ASP A 440 0.30 -16.94 -34.08
CA ASP A 440 0.07 -16.29 -35.38
C ASP A 440 -0.63 -14.92 -35.24
N ARG A 441 -1.48 -14.74 -34.21
CA ARG A 441 -2.15 -13.46 -33.91
C ARG A 441 -1.35 -12.51 -33.04
N TYR A 442 -0.39 -13.01 -32.29
CA TYR A 442 0.43 -12.25 -31.35
C TYR A 442 1.12 -11.01 -31.96
N PRO A 443 1.55 -10.98 -33.24
CA PRO A 443 2.07 -9.76 -33.88
C PRO A 443 1.11 -8.56 -33.94
N TYR A 444 -0.15 -8.77 -33.61
CA TYR A 444 -1.20 -7.74 -33.55
C TYR A 444 -1.65 -7.43 -32.11
N TYR A 445 -0.97 -7.99 -31.11
CA TYR A 445 -1.27 -7.78 -29.69
C TYR A 445 -0.35 -6.69 -29.15
N GLU A 446 -0.95 -5.75 -28.42
CA GLU A 446 -0.29 -4.52 -27.97
C GLU A 446 -0.86 -4.17 -26.58
N PRO A 447 -0.05 -3.62 -25.66
CA PRO A 447 -0.52 -3.21 -24.33
C PRO A 447 -1.45 -2.00 -24.45
N TYR A 448 -2.08 -1.62 -23.34
CA TYR A 448 -2.98 -0.46 -23.29
C TYR A 448 -2.91 0.23 -21.93
N ASN A 449 -3.22 1.53 -21.92
CA ASN A 449 -3.42 2.26 -20.67
C ASN A 449 -4.87 2.06 -20.20
N ASN A 450 -5.05 1.80 -18.92
CA ASN A 450 -6.31 1.49 -18.26
C ASN A 450 -6.51 2.33 -16.98
N TYR A 451 -6.10 3.60 -17.01
CA TYR A 451 -6.18 4.49 -15.84
C TYR A 451 -7.51 5.24 -15.79
N TYR A 452 -8.44 4.83 -14.93
CA TYR A 452 -9.75 5.50 -14.73
C TYR A 452 -10.47 5.82 -16.05
N SER A 453 -10.60 7.09 -16.46
CA SER A 453 -11.18 7.47 -17.76
C SER A 453 -10.17 7.53 -18.93
N VAL A 454 -8.86 7.52 -18.64
CA VAL A 454 -7.78 7.57 -19.64
C VAL A 454 -7.51 6.16 -20.17
N LYS A 455 -8.19 5.79 -21.25
CA LYS A 455 -8.08 4.45 -21.84
C LYS A 455 -7.73 4.48 -23.32
N TYR A 456 -6.63 3.84 -23.70
CA TYR A 456 -6.21 3.75 -25.10
C TYR A 456 -5.16 2.66 -25.30
N PRO A 457 -5.14 1.99 -26.47
CA PRO A 457 -4.09 1.03 -26.79
C PRO A 457 -2.76 1.74 -27.10
N MET A 458 -1.65 1.06 -26.82
CA MET A 458 -0.30 1.60 -26.87
C MET A 458 0.61 0.70 -27.69
N ALA A 459 1.49 1.29 -28.50
CA ALA A 459 2.47 0.51 -29.25
C ALA A 459 3.64 0.07 -28.34
N LEU A 460 4.01 -1.20 -28.42
CA LEU A 460 5.20 -1.80 -27.79
C LEU A 460 6.50 -1.09 -28.16
N THR A 461 6.55 -0.42 -29.32
CA THR A 461 7.70 0.41 -29.75
C THR A 461 7.94 1.61 -28.87
N GLN A 462 6.94 2.05 -28.11
CA GLN A 462 7.12 3.04 -27.06
C GLN A 462 7.99 2.49 -25.93
N GLY A 463 8.12 1.16 -25.80
CA GLY A 463 8.97 0.48 -24.82
C GLY A 463 8.66 0.82 -23.36
N PRO A 464 9.41 0.25 -22.41
CA PRO A 464 9.26 0.58 -21.01
C PRO A 464 9.77 2.01 -20.70
N PRO A 465 9.21 2.67 -19.68
CA PRO A 465 8.19 2.17 -18.75
C PRO A 465 6.81 2.01 -19.43
N TYR A 466 6.08 0.98 -19.04
CA TYR A 466 4.69 0.72 -19.47
C TYR A 466 3.67 1.22 -18.43
N PRO A 467 2.37 1.33 -18.75
CA PRO A 467 1.37 1.82 -17.81
C PRO A 467 1.29 0.98 -16.52
N TYR A 468 1.19 1.63 -15.36
CA TYR A 468 0.89 0.91 -14.10
C TYR A 468 -0.47 0.21 -14.17
N TYR A 469 -1.46 0.87 -14.78
CA TYR A 469 -2.77 0.29 -15.05
C TYR A 469 -2.79 -0.10 -16.53
N GLY A 470 -2.39 -1.32 -16.82
CA GLY A 470 -2.26 -1.81 -18.19
C GLY A 470 -1.39 -3.06 -18.27
N GLY A 471 -2.00 -4.22 -18.47
CA GLY A 471 -1.29 -5.46 -18.76
C GLY A 471 -1.14 -5.70 -20.25
N PHE A 472 -0.24 -6.61 -20.61
CA PHE A 472 -0.16 -7.15 -21.96
C PHE A 472 -1.18 -8.27 -22.17
N TRP A 473 -1.29 -9.17 -21.19
CA TRP A 473 -2.18 -10.33 -21.20
C TRP A 473 -3.44 -10.11 -20.36
N SER A 474 -3.48 -9.04 -19.58
CA SER A 474 -4.54 -8.69 -18.62
C SER A 474 -4.80 -7.17 -18.56
N GLU A 475 -5.73 -6.78 -17.72
CA GLU A 475 -6.11 -5.40 -17.40
C GLU A 475 -5.12 -4.63 -16.53
N TRP A 476 -4.22 -5.36 -15.86
CA TRP A 476 -3.28 -4.81 -14.90
C TRP A 476 -2.04 -5.71 -14.80
N PHE A 477 -0.83 -5.16 -14.86
CA PHE A 477 0.40 -5.97 -14.96
C PHE A 477 0.55 -7.06 -13.86
N TYR A 478 -0.01 -6.88 -12.65
CA TYR A 478 0.00 -7.94 -11.62
C TYR A 478 -0.67 -9.23 -12.11
N SER A 479 -1.72 -9.10 -12.92
CA SER A 479 -2.50 -10.21 -13.48
C SER A 479 -1.83 -10.87 -14.68
N ASP A 480 -0.77 -10.30 -15.28
CA ASP A 480 -0.14 -10.85 -16.49
C ASP A 480 0.55 -12.19 -16.25
N LEU A 481 1.40 -12.30 -15.22
CA LEU A 481 2.12 -13.55 -14.95
C LEU A 481 1.18 -14.74 -14.69
N PRO A 482 0.09 -14.61 -13.91
CA PRO A 482 -0.93 -15.65 -13.82
C PRO A 482 -1.55 -16.08 -15.16
N ARG A 483 -1.75 -15.15 -16.11
CA ARG A 483 -2.27 -15.46 -17.45
C ARG A 483 -1.21 -16.18 -18.29
N ILE A 484 0.03 -15.68 -18.28
CA ILE A 484 1.17 -16.29 -18.98
C ILE A 484 1.44 -17.70 -18.42
N ALA A 485 1.33 -17.90 -17.11
CA ALA A 485 1.47 -19.21 -16.49
C ALA A 485 0.50 -20.24 -17.08
N GLY A 486 -0.72 -19.84 -17.43
CA GLY A 486 -1.67 -20.72 -18.11
C GLY A 486 -1.22 -21.14 -19.53
N LEU A 487 -0.58 -20.23 -20.26
CA LEU A 487 0.01 -20.54 -21.57
C LEU A 487 1.22 -21.48 -21.42
N VAL A 488 2.07 -21.22 -20.42
CA VAL A 488 3.25 -22.03 -20.10
C VAL A 488 2.88 -23.45 -19.68
N GLU A 489 1.87 -23.61 -18.83
CA GLU A 489 1.35 -24.92 -18.41
C GLU A 489 0.84 -25.72 -19.61
N ALA A 490 0.12 -25.07 -20.54
CA ALA A 490 -0.35 -25.72 -21.76
C ALA A 490 0.80 -26.08 -22.71
N TYR A 491 1.77 -25.18 -22.90
CA TYR A 491 2.98 -25.43 -23.69
C TYR A 491 3.78 -26.62 -23.13
N ALA A 492 3.94 -26.68 -21.81
CA ALA A 492 4.69 -27.74 -21.13
C ALA A 492 4.08 -29.13 -21.34
N GLU A 493 2.76 -29.24 -21.51
CA GLU A 493 2.10 -30.51 -21.89
C GLU A 493 2.21 -30.77 -23.40
N ALA A 494 1.97 -29.77 -24.24
CA ALA A 494 2.02 -29.92 -25.69
C ALA A 494 3.40 -30.32 -26.22
N VAL A 495 4.49 -29.77 -25.65
CA VAL A 495 5.88 -30.03 -26.09
C VAL A 495 6.33 -31.47 -25.83
N LYS A 496 5.64 -32.22 -24.95
CA LYS A 496 5.88 -33.65 -24.73
C LYS A 496 5.38 -34.52 -25.89
N THR A 497 4.66 -33.93 -26.85
CA THR A 497 4.08 -34.62 -28.01
C THR A 497 4.67 -34.12 -29.32
N ASP A 498 4.41 -34.84 -30.43
CA ASP A 498 4.80 -34.40 -31.78
C ASP A 498 3.86 -33.34 -32.38
N ALA A 499 2.94 -32.77 -31.58
CA ALA A 499 1.92 -31.83 -32.05
C ALA A 499 2.50 -30.62 -32.80
N PHE A 500 3.50 -29.95 -32.21
CA PHE A 500 4.15 -28.80 -32.86
C PHE A 500 4.92 -29.18 -34.12
N GLU A 501 5.45 -30.39 -34.21
CA GLU A 501 6.16 -30.85 -35.41
C GLU A 501 5.19 -31.09 -36.57
N GLN A 502 4.00 -31.64 -36.28
CA GLN A 502 2.94 -31.79 -37.27
C GLN A 502 2.44 -30.41 -37.75
N LEU A 503 2.19 -29.48 -36.82
CA LEU A 503 1.78 -28.10 -37.16
C LEU A 503 2.86 -27.32 -37.93
N SER A 504 4.13 -27.55 -37.60
CA SER A 504 5.26 -26.94 -38.32
C SER A 504 5.35 -27.45 -39.77
N LYS A 505 5.10 -28.75 -39.98
CA LYS A 505 5.02 -29.34 -41.33
C LYS A 505 3.83 -28.79 -42.13
N GLU A 506 2.68 -28.59 -41.48
CA GLU A 506 1.47 -28.05 -42.12
C GLU A 506 1.63 -26.58 -42.52
N SER A 507 2.17 -25.75 -41.63
CA SER A 507 2.30 -24.30 -41.83
C SER A 507 3.57 -23.87 -42.60
N GLY A 508 4.60 -24.72 -42.62
CA GLY A 508 5.92 -24.38 -43.16
C GLY A 508 6.74 -23.44 -42.26
N LYS A 509 6.31 -23.22 -41.01
CA LYS A 509 6.98 -22.38 -40.01
C LYS A 509 7.44 -23.23 -38.82
N ASP A 510 8.36 -22.70 -38.00
CA ASP A 510 8.73 -23.31 -36.72
C ASP A 510 7.74 -22.89 -35.63
N VAL A 511 6.64 -23.63 -35.51
CA VAL A 511 5.50 -23.27 -34.65
C VAL A 511 5.88 -23.32 -33.17
N GLU A 512 6.71 -24.30 -32.77
CA GLU A 512 7.18 -24.40 -31.38
C GLU A 512 7.95 -23.15 -30.97
N LYS A 513 8.84 -22.67 -31.86
CA LYS A 513 9.61 -21.46 -31.63
C LYS A 513 8.75 -20.20 -31.60
N GLU A 514 7.74 -20.08 -32.46
CA GLU A 514 6.82 -18.94 -32.45
C GLU A 514 6.01 -18.87 -31.15
N VAL A 515 5.48 -20.01 -30.70
CA VAL A 515 4.77 -20.12 -29.40
C VAL A 515 5.70 -19.76 -28.24
N TRP A 516 6.93 -20.27 -28.24
CA TRP A 516 7.89 -19.95 -27.20
C TRP A 516 8.28 -18.46 -27.20
N SER A 517 8.50 -17.85 -28.38
CA SER A 517 8.82 -16.42 -28.51
C SER A 517 7.71 -15.54 -27.92
N MET A 518 6.45 -15.90 -28.18
CA MET A 518 5.28 -15.21 -27.60
C MET A 518 5.28 -15.27 -26.06
N ILE A 519 5.59 -16.45 -25.49
CA ILE A 519 5.67 -16.64 -24.04
C ILE A 519 6.83 -15.84 -23.45
N GLU A 520 8.02 -15.93 -24.06
CA GLU A 520 9.24 -15.27 -23.59
C GLU A 520 9.08 -13.74 -23.57
N GLU A 521 8.55 -13.14 -24.63
CA GLU A 521 8.26 -11.71 -24.67
C GLU A 521 7.20 -11.29 -23.64
N GLY A 522 6.20 -12.14 -23.38
CA GLY A 522 5.21 -11.91 -22.31
C GLY A 522 5.86 -11.87 -20.92
N LEU A 523 6.78 -12.82 -20.63
CA LEU A 523 7.53 -12.83 -19.38
C LEU A 523 8.39 -11.57 -19.22
N ASP A 524 9.06 -11.17 -20.30
CA ASP A 524 9.89 -9.97 -20.32
C ASP A 524 9.08 -8.70 -20.06
N PHE A 525 7.88 -8.59 -20.65
CA PHE A 525 6.96 -7.49 -20.36
C PHE A 525 6.62 -7.45 -18.86
N SER A 526 6.22 -8.57 -18.25
CA SER A 526 5.87 -8.60 -16.83
C SER A 526 7.06 -8.27 -15.91
N PHE A 527 8.27 -8.72 -16.26
CA PHE A 527 9.47 -8.42 -15.49
C PHE A 527 9.94 -6.97 -15.62
N SER A 528 9.48 -6.23 -16.63
CA SER A 528 9.80 -4.81 -16.78
C SER A 528 9.25 -3.92 -15.67
N TYR A 529 8.26 -4.38 -14.91
CA TYR A 529 7.69 -3.64 -13.79
C TYR A 529 8.49 -3.75 -12.49
N GLY A 530 9.36 -4.74 -12.32
CA GLY A 530 10.14 -4.92 -11.07
C GLY A 530 9.30 -5.43 -9.87
N ILE A 531 9.76 -5.13 -8.66
CA ILE A 531 9.10 -5.50 -7.39
C ILE A 531 8.39 -4.28 -6.83
N GLN A 532 7.11 -4.42 -6.48
CA GLN A 532 6.26 -3.29 -6.07
C GLN A 532 5.97 -3.28 -4.55
N ASN A 533 5.91 -4.46 -3.93
CA ASN A 533 5.57 -4.68 -2.53
C ASN A 533 4.20 -4.12 -2.11
N THR A 534 3.17 -4.34 -2.92
CA THR A 534 1.78 -3.93 -2.65
C THR A 534 0.89 -5.10 -2.25
N ASN A 535 -0.38 -4.83 -1.97
CA ASN A 535 -1.41 -5.86 -1.71
C ASN A 535 -1.65 -6.83 -2.88
N MET A 536 -1.17 -6.55 -4.09
CA MET A 536 -1.40 -7.39 -5.27
C MET A 536 -0.20 -8.25 -5.71
N ASP A 537 0.96 -8.11 -5.06
CA ASP A 537 2.17 -8.87 -5.43
C ASP A 537 1.98 -10.40 -5.35
N PHE A 538 0.98 -10.90 -4.60
CA PHE A 538 0.67 -12.32 -4.58
C PHE A 538 0.36 -12.91 -5.95
N ALA A 539 -0.19 -12.12 -6.88
CA ALA A 539 -0.47 -12.56 -8.24
C ALA A 539 0.83 -12.82 -9.02
N VAL A 540 1.85 -11.99 -8.82
CA VAL A 540 3.18 -12.18 -9.42
C VAL A 540 3.85 -13.45 -8.89
N TRP A 541 3.77 -13.69 -7.58
CA TRP A 541 4.34 -14.90 -6.96
C TRP A 541 3.62 -16.17 -7.42
N ASP A 542 2.29 -16.12 -7.53
CA ASP A 542 1.46 -17.22 -8.07
C ASP A 542 1.93 -17.62 -9.47
N GLY A 543 2.08 -16.64 -10.37
CA GLY A 543 2.56 -16.86 -11.72
C GLY A 543 3.98 -17.44 -11.76
N LEU A 544 4.92 -16.87 -10.99
CA LEU A 544 6.30 -17.37 -10.90
C LEU A 544 6.38 -18.84 -10.45
N ILE A 545 5.64 -19.21 -9.41
CA ILE A 545 5.61 -20.58 -8.89
C ILE A 545 5.06 -21.56 -9.93
N ARG A 546 3.94 -21.19 -10.58
CA ARG A 546 3.31 -22.01 -11.62
C ARG A 546 4.22 -22.22 -12.82
N ILE A 547 4.84 -21.15 -13.31
CA ILE A 547 5.82 -21.19 -14.43
C ILE A 547 7.02 -22.07 -14.07
N GLY A 548 7.61 -21.86 -12.88
CA GLY A 548 8.76 -22.64 -12.42
C GLY A 548 8.47 -24.13 -12.31
N LYS A 549 7.28 -24.51 -11.80
CA LYS A 549 6.85 -25.91 -11.72
C LYS A 549 6.57 -26.50 -13.10
N ALA A 550 5.87 -25.78 -13.98
CA ALA A 550 5.51 -26.26 -15.31
C ALA A 550 6.74 -26.53 -16.20
N LEU A 551 7.75 -25.66 -16.14
CA LEU A 551 8.97 -25.76 -16.95
C LEU A 551 10.12 -26.53 -16.27
N ASN A 552 9.92 -27.01 -15.04
CA ASN A 552 11.00 -27.53 -14.19
C ASN A 552 12.17 -26.53 -14.05
N LYS A 553 11.85 -25.25 -13.88
CA LYS A 553 12.78 -24.12 -13.72
C LYS A 553 12.74 -23.56 -12.29
N PRO A 554 13.51 -24.15 -11.36
CA PRO A 554 13.46 -23.78 -9.95
C PRO A 554 13.80 -22.31 -9.67
N GLU A 555 14.55 -21.63 -10.54
CA GLU A 555 14.91 -20.21 -10.36
C GLU A 555 13.70 -19.28 -10.21
N TYR A 556 12.57 -19.56 -10.89
CA TYR A 556 11.35 -18.78 -10.74
C TYR A 556 10.66 -19.03 -9.39
N VAL A 557 10.72 -20.27 -8.88
CA VAL A 557 10.23 -20.61 -7.55
C VAL A 557 11.03 -19.88 -6.48
N HIS A 558 12.36 -19.88 -6.60
CA HIS A 558 13.23 -19.14 -5.69
C HIS A 558 13.00 -17.63 -5.76
N MET A 559 12.80 -17.05 -6.95
CA MET A 559 12.44 -15.63 -7.09
C MET A 559 11.14 -15.30 -6.33
N ALA A 560 10.14 -16.17 -6.36
CA ALA A 560 8.90 -15.98 -5.59
C ALA A 560 9.18 -16.09 -4.08
N CYS A 561 9.90 -17.12 -3.64
CA CYS A 561 10.25 -17.33 -2.23
C CYS A 561 11.04 -16.16 -1.64
N GLU A 562 12.04 -15.62 -2.35
CA GLU A 562 12.82 -14.47 -1.90
C GLU A 562 11.95 -13.22 -1.72
N ARG A 563 11.02 -12.99 -2.65
CA ARG A 563 10.08 -11.86 -2.58
C ARG A 563 9.11 -12.02 -1.43
N ILE A 564 8.54 -13.21 -1.24
CA ILE A 564 7.62 -13.53 -0.14
C ILE A 564 8.31 -13.37 1.22
N ASP A 565 9.51 -13.94 1.38
CA ASP A 565 10.28 -13.83 2.63
C ASP A 565 10.55 -12.37 3.00
N ARG A 566 11.05 -11.59 2.02
CA ARG A 566 11.29 -10.15 2.17
C ARG A 566 10.00 -9.42 2.52
N PHE A 567 8.89 -9.77 1.87
CA PHE A 567 7.60 -9.11 2.04
C PHE A 567 7.04 -9.31 3.45
N ILE A 568 6.92 -10.57 3.90
CA ILE A 568 6.39 -10.90 5.23
C ILE A 568 7.23 -10.23 6.32
N LYS A 569 8.56 -10.33 6.20
CA LYS A 569 9.49 -9.76 7.20
C LYS A 569 9.50 -8.24 7.23
N ARG A 570 8.92 -7.54 6.25
CA ARG A 570 8.99 -6.07 6.15
C ARG A 570 7.64 -5.36 6.22
N PHE A 571 6.52 -6.01 5.93
CA PHE A 571 5.24 -5.32 5.72
C PHE A 571 4.11 -5.80 6.64
N TYR A 572 4.44 -6.51 7.72
CA TYR A 572 3.48 -6.92 8.75
C TYR A 572 3.83 -6.32 10.11
N PHE A 573 2.79 -6.00 10.88
CA PHE A 573 2.89 -5.65 12.29
C PHE A 573 3.00 -6.90 13.17
N SER A 574 3.46 -6.71 14.41
CA SER A 574 3.48 -7.76 15.45
C SER A 574 2.11 -8.37 15.74
N ASP A 575 1.04 -7.61 15.47
CA ASP A 575 -0.35 -8.02 15.62
C ASP A 575 -0.83 -8.97 14.51
N GLY A 576 -0.05 -9.11 13.43
CA GLY A 576 -0.43 -9.88 12.25
C GLY A 576 -1.15 -9.07 11.18
N PHE A 577 -1.49 -7.80 11.42
CA PHE A 577 -1.99 -6.91 10.38
C PHE A 577 -0.94 -6.66 9.29
N TRP A 578 -1.41 -6.53 8.06
CA TRP A 578 -0.63 -5.93 6.98
C TRP A 578 -0.58 -4.42 7.18
N TYR A 579 0.56 -3.79 6.88
CA TYR A 579 0.92 -2.46 7.40
C TYR A 579 -0.04 -1.31 7.02
N GLU A 580 -0.87 -1.45 6.00
CA GLU A 580 -1.88 -0.42 5.63
C GLU A 580 -3.14 -0.45 6.51
N VAL A 581 -3.34 -1.49 7.32
CA VAL A 581 -4.41 -1.58 8.32
C VAL A 581 -5.83 -1.50 7.74
N THR A 582 -6.00 -1.85 6.46
CA THR A 582 -7.33 -2.10 5.88
C THR A 582 -7.71 -3.56 6.09
N VAL A 583 -9.00 -3.86 6.20
CA VAL A 583 -9.46 -5.25 6.35
C VAL A 583 -9.53 -5.94 4.98
N SER A 584 -10.00 -5.23 3.94
CA SER A 584 -10.11 -5.78 2.58
C SER A 584 -8.75 -6.11 1.96
N TYR A 585 -7.79 -5.18 2.00
CA TYR A 585 -6.49 -5.43 1.39
C TYR A 585 -5.62 -6.35 2.23
N HIS A 586 -5.73 -6.32 3.57
CA HIS A 586 -5.13 -7.34 4.43
C HIS A 586 -5.61 -8.75 4.05
N ALA A 587 -6.92 -8.92 3.83
CA ALA A 587 -7.48 -10.20 3.40
C ALA A 587 -6.95 -10.61 2.02
N ALA A 588 -6.91 -9.67 1.06
CA ALA A 588 -6.43 -9.93 -0.29
C ALA A 588 -4.98 -10.45 -0.29
N ILE A 589 -4.05 -9.70 0.33
CA ILE A 589 -2.64 -10.08 0.35
C ILE A 589 -2.38 -11.34 1.17
N THR A 590 -3.00 -11.48 2.34
CA THR A 590 -2.76 -12.63 3.23
C THR A 590 -3.31 -13.91 2.63
N LYS A 591 -4.55 -13.90 2.10
CA LYS A 591 -5.11 -15.08 1.41
C LYS A 591 -4.33 -15.42 0.14
N GLY A 592 -3.93 -14.40 -0.63
CA GLY A 592 -3.10 -14.58 -1.82
C GLY A 592 -1.74 -15.20 -1.51
N LEU A 593 -1.09 -14.74 -0.44
CA LEU A 593 0.19 -15.26 0.04
C LEU A 593 0.08 -16.72 0.50
N LEU A 594 -0.95 -17.04 1.29
CA LEU A 594 -1.20 -18.43 1.73
C LEU A 594 -1.48 -19.35 0.53
N ARG A 595 -2.23 -18.88 -0.48
CA ARG A 595 -2.44 -19.61 -1.73
C ARG A 595 -1.11 -19.89 -2.42
N ALA A 596 -0.27 -18.87 -2.61
CA ALA A 596 1.03 -19.01 -3.26
C ALA A 596 1.93 -20.03 -2.52
N LEU A 597 2.04 -19.91 -1.20
CA LEU A 597 2.84 -20.81 -0.38
C LEU A 597 2.31 -22.25 -0.36
N SER A 598 0.98 -22.45 -0.39
CA SER A 598 0.38 -23.79 -0.42
C SER A 598 0.77 -24.59 -1.67
N MET A 599 1.05 -23.90 -2.79
CA MET A 599 1.51 -24.55 -4.02
C MET A 599 2.93 -25.12 -3.89
N LEU A 600 3.69 -24.65 -2.90
CA LEU A 600 5.05 -25.09 -2.60
C LEU A 600 5.09 -26.16 -1.52
N GLN A 601 3.98 -26.52 -0.87
CA GLN A 601 4.00 -27.53 0.18
C GLN A 601 4.60 -28.86 -0.34
N GLY A 602 5.68 -29.32 0.31
CA GLY A 602 6.41 -30.53 -0.09
C GLY A 602 7.27 -30.40 -1.35
N TYR A 603 7.38 -29.20 -1.94
CA TYR A 603 8.27 -28.95 -3.07
C TYR A 603 9.74 -29.16 -2.68
N SER A 604 10.50 -29.73 -3.59
CA SER A 604 11.96 -29.82 -3.51
C SER A 604 12.56 -29.43 -4.85
N ASP A 605 13.69 -28.74 -4.81
CA ASP A 605 14.46 -28.45 -6.02
C ASP A 605 14.93 -29.75 -6.69
N PRO A 606 15.09 -29.74 -8.03
CA PRO A 606 15.69 -30.84 -8.76
C PRO A 606 17.07 -31.22 -8.20
N GLU A 607 17.41 -32.51 -8.30
CA GLU A 607 18.71 -33.01 -7.84
C GLU A 607 19.87 -32.24 -8.50
N GLY A 608 20.90 -31.91 -7.71
CA GLY A 608 22.06 -31.14 -8.16
C GLY A 608 21.83 -29.63 -8.33
N TYR A 609 20.60 -29.14 -8.22
CA TYR A 609 20.32 -27.70 -8.28
C TYR A 609 20.68 -26.99 -6.97
N ARG A 610 21.28 -25.80 -7.11
CA ARG A 610 21.46 -24.82 -6.05
C ARG A 610 21.15 -23.44 -6.63
N TYR A 611 20.38 -22.65 -5.91
CA TYR A 611 19.97 -21.34 -6.40
C TYR A 611 21.12 -20.32 -6.31
N PRO A 612 21.52 -19.66 -7.41
CA PRO A 612 22.63 -18.69 -7.38
C PRO A 612 22.39 -17.49 -6.44
N GLY A 613 21.12 -17.12 -6.20
CA GLY A 613 20.77 -15.97 -5.36
C GLY A 613 21.10 -16.18 -3.87
N SER A 614 20.73 -17.34 -3.31
CA SER A 614 20.94 -17.67 -1.89
C SER A 614 22.14 -18.58 -1.66
N GLY A 615 22.49 -19.40 -2.65
CA GLY A 615 23.42 -20.52 -2.55
C GLY A 615 22.79 -21.81 -2.00
N GLU A 616 21.50 -21.74 -1.66
CA GLU A 616 20.75 -22.81 -1.01
C GLU A 616 19.87 -23.57 -2.01
N ARG A 617 19.38 -24.73 -1.56
CA ARG A 617 18.33 -25.50 -2.23
C ARG A 617 17.10 -25.55 -1.34
N ILE A 618 15.93 -25.73 -1.95
CA ILE A 618 14.69 -26.00 -1.25
C ILE A 618 14.49 -27.52 -1.18
N ASP A 619 14.25 -28.03 0.02
CA ASP A 619 13.94 -29.43 0.30
C ASP A 619 12.67 -29.52 1.14
N ASN A 620 11.68 -30.27 0.65
CA ASN A 620 10.41 -30.53 1.34
C ASN A 620 9.81 -29.30 2.05
N TYR A 621 9.51 -28.26 1.27
CA TYR A 621 9.14 -26.95 1.78
C TYR A 621 7.89 -26.96 2.69
N ASP A 622 8.00 -26.29 3.86
CA ASP A 622 6.94 -26.10 4.87
C ASP A 622 6.97 -24.66 5.41
N PHE A 623 5.98 -23.86 5.03
CA PHE A 623 5.98 -22.42 5.29
C PHE A 623 5.35 -22.00 6.63
N LEU A 624 4.49 -22.83 7.22
CA LEU A 624 3.79 -22.46 8.46
C LEU A 624 4.74 -22.43 9.67
N ASN A 625 5.87 -23.15 9.58
CA ASN A 625 6.94 -23.10 10.56
C ASN A 625 7.88 -21.90 10.34
N LEU A 626 8.01 -21.41 9.10
CA LEU A 626 8.89 -20.29 8.77
C LEU A 626 8.28 -18.93 9.14
N TYR A 627 6.95 -18.80 9.07
CA TYR A 627 6.27 -17.51 9.25
C TYR A 627 5.13 -17.58 10.29
N PRO A 628 5.45 -17.61 11.60
CA PRO A 628 4.43 -17.70 12.66
C PRO A 628 3.39 -16.57 12.63
N VAL A 629 3.77 -15.37 12.18
CA VAL A 629 2.87 -14.20 12.09
C VAL A 629 1.63 -14.48 11.24
N LEU A 630 1.76 -15.29 10.18
CA LEU A 630 0.66 -15.59 9.26
C LEU A 630 -0.47 -16.40 9.90
N LYS A 631 -0.17 -17.17 10.95
CA LYS A 631 -1.19 -17.94 11.68
C LYS A 631 -2.23 -17.01 12.31
N LYS A 632 -1.80 -15.84 12.79
CA LYS A 632 -2.69 -14.79 13.32
C LYS A 632 -3.34 -14.01 12.18
N SER A 633 -2.55 -13.63 11.18
CA SER A 633 -3.02 -12.84 10.03
C SER A 633 -4.21 -13.48 9.32
N GLN A 634 -4.23 -14.80 9.13
CA GLN A 634 -5.28 -15.46 8.35
C GLN A 634 -6.70 -15.36 8.98
N GLU A 635 -6.79 -15.27 10.31
CA GLU A 635 -8.07 -15.18 11.03
C GLU A 635 -8.49 -13.74 11.31
N LEU A 636 -7.58 -12.79 11.11
CA LEU A 636 -7.72 -11.41 11.56
C LEU A 636 -8.96 -10.72 10.96
N SER A 637 -9.21 -10.89 9.66
CA SER A 637 -10.35 -10.23 9.00
C SER A 637 -11.71 -10.64 9.57
N LYS A 638 -11.84 -11.86 10.13
CA LYS A 638 -13.09 -12.34 10.73
C LYS A 638 -13.41 -11.61 12.04
N LEU A 639 -12.40 -11.11 12.74
CA LEU A 639 -12.60 -10.34 13.98
C LEU A 639 -13.30 -9.00 13.72
N PHE A 640 -13.25 -8.48 12.49
CA PHE A 640 -13.87 -7.22 12.07
C PHE A 640 -15.26 -7.39 11.46
N LEU A 641 -15.87 -8.56 11.62
CA LEU A 641 -17.27 -8.77 11.23
C LEU A 641 -18.20 -8.36 12.37
N TYR A 642 -19.25 -7.63 12.00
CA TYR A 642 -20.41 -7.40 12.85
C TYR A 642 -21.25 -8.69 12.96
N PRO A 643 -22.14 -8.79 13.96
CA PRO A 643 -23.05 -9.93 14.13
C PRO A 643 -23.93 -10.24 12.91
N ASP A 644 -24.28 -9.24 12.11
CA ASP A 644 -25.04 -9.41 10.86
C ASP A 644 -24.19 -9.93 9.68
N GLY A 645 -22.88 -10.08 9.89
CA GLY A 645 -21.91 -10.56 8.94
C GLY A 645 -21.28 -9.47 8.07
N ARG A 646 -21.68 -8.20 8.21
CA ARG A 646 -21.02 -7.08 7.50
C ARG A 646 -19.66 -6.79 8.11
N ILE A 647 -18.72 -6.35 7.28
CA ILE A 647 -17.38 -5.97 7.71
C ILE A 647 -17.33 -4.49 8.11
N VAL A 648 -16.58 -4.18 9.18
CA VAL A 648 -16.33 -2.79 9.59
C VAL A 648 -15.64 -2.03 8.44
N GLY A 649 -16.15 -0.84 8.10
CA GLY A 649 -15.60 0.05 7.07
C GLY A 649 -14.30 0.76 7.47
N LEU A 650 -13.32 0.04 8.02
CA LEU A 650 -12.05 0.59 8.50
C LEU A 650 -11.10 0.95 7.35
N GLN A 651 -10.64 2.20 7.26
CA GLN A 651 -9.77 2.68 6.15
C GLN A 651 -10.37 2.32 4.77
N ASP A 652 -9.55 2.00 3.76
CA ASP A 652 -10.05 1.48 2.48
C ASP A 652 -10.50 0.01 2.59
N THR A 653 -11.60 -0.21 3.32
CA THR A 653 -12.30 -1.48 3.38
C THR A 653 -13.63 -1.36 2.65
N HIS A 654 -13.86 -2.25 1.68
CA HIS A 654 -15.17 -2.38 1.05
C HIS A 654 -16.10 -3.13 2.01
N SER A 655 -17.12 -2.44 2.54
CA SER A 655 -18.12 -3.06 3.44
C SER A 655 -18.90 -4.21 2.78
N SER A 656 -18.84 -4.33 1.46
CA SER A 656 -19.45 -5.38 0.64
C SER A 656 -18.61 -6.67 0.52
N TYR A 657 -17.38 -6.70 1.03
CA TYR A 657 -16.40 -7.76 0.78
C TYR A 657 -16.68 -9.09 1.51
N ALA A 658 -17.55 -9.12 2.52
CA ALA A 658 -17.91 -10.36 3.23
C ALA A 658 -19.32 -10.30 3.83
N ILE A 659 -20.06 -11.40 3.70
CA ILE A 659 -21.22 -11.74 4.54
C ILE A 659 -20.96 -13.16 5.07
N GLU A 660 -20.13 -13.29 6.11
CA GLU A 660 -20.02 -14.54 6.87
C GLU A 660 -20.92 -14.41 8.10
N ARG A 661 -21.95 -15.27 8.20
CA ARG A 661 -22.90 -15.26 9.33
C ARG A 661 -22.39 -16.15 10.46
N GLY A 662 -22.72 -15.78 11.70
CA GLY A 662 -22.43 -16.60 12.89
C GLY A 662 -21.05 -16.37 13.49
N CYS A 663 -20.43 -15.22 13.26
CA CYS A 663 -19.17 -14.83 13.88
C CYS A 663 -19.37 -14.49 15.36
N GLU A 664 -18.48 -14.98 16.22
CA GLU A 664 -18.48 -14.64 17.64
C GLU A 664 -18.01 -13.19 17.84
N SER A 665 -18.74 -12.46 18.67
CA SER A 665 -18.37 -11.09 19.05
C SER A 665 -17.39 -11.15 20.22
N GLU A 666 -16.12 -10.82 19.97
CA GLU A 666 -15.07 -10.87 20.99
C GLU A 666 -14.36 -9.51 21.18
N PRO A 667 -13.98 -9.14 22.42
CA PRO A 667 -13.13 -7.97 22.62
C PRO A 667 -11.74 -8.24 22.06
N PHE A 668 -11.11 -7.24 21.44
CA PHE A 668 -9.73 -7.35 20.97
C PHE A 668 -8.96 -6.05 21.21
N LEU A 669 -7.64 -6.17 21.16
CA LEU A 669 -6.69 -5.07 21.28
C LEU A 669 -5.51 -5.35 20.35
N PHE A 670 -5.30 -4.46 19.38
CA PHE A 670 -4.19 -4.52 18.42
C PHE A 670 -3.25 -3.32 18.66
N PRO A 671 -2.17 -3.50 19.43
CA PRO A 671 -1.34 -2.40 19.91
C PRO A 671 -0.51 -1.71 18.84
N ALA A 672 -0.05 -2.44 17.82
CA ALA A 672 0.69 -1.88 16.69
C ALA A 672 -0.26 -1.28 15.64
N ALA A 673 -1.42 -1.92 15.40
CA ALA A 673 -2.44 -1.38 14.49
C ALA A 673 -3.23 -0.20 15.07
N LYS A 674 -3.17 0.02 16.40
CA LYS A 674 -3.86 1.09 17.14
C LYS A 674 -5.38 0.99 17.14
N ILE A 675 -5.89 -0.23 17.31
CA ILE A 675 -7.32 -0.55 17.26
C ILE A 675 -7.72 -1.33 18.52
N ALA A 676 -8.85 -0.97 19.11
CA ALA A 676 -9.44 -1.72 20.20
C ALA A 676 -10.95 -1.84 20.07
N ARG A 677 -11.48 -3.04 20.35
CA ARG A 677 -12.91 -3.30 20.49
C ARG A 677 -13.23 -3.68 21.92
N ILE A 678 -14.24 -3.04 22.48
CA ILE A 678 -14.88 -3.44 23.74
C ILE A 678 -16.34 -3.85 23.47
N ILE A 679 -16.81 -4.82 24.24
CA ILE A 679 -18.17 -5.39 24.11
C ILE A 679 -18.85 -5.55 25.48
N ASN A 680 -20.19 -5.64 25.49
CA ASN A 680 -20.94 -6.19 26.63
C ASN A 680 -20.90 -7.74 26.63
N GLU A 681 -21.34 -8.38 27.72
CA GLU A 681 -21.37 -9.86 27.84
C GLU A 681 -22.60 -10.53 27.19
N ASP A 682 -23.42 -9.80 26.44
CA ASP A 682 -24.60 -10.39 25.79
C ASP A 682 -24.23 -10.97 24.43
N SER A 683 -24.30 -12.30 24.31
CA SER A 683 -24.04 -13.01 23.06
C SER A 683 -25.21 -12.94 22.06
N GLN A 684 -26.42 -12.56 22.49
CA GLN A 684 -27.62 -12.46 21.65
C GLN A 684 -27.83 -11.05 21.07
N ASP A 685 -27.56 -10.00 21.84
CA ASP A 685 -27.60 -8.59 21.40
C ASP A 685 -26.32 -7.86 21.83
N PRO A 686 -25.17 -8.19 21.21
CA PRO A 686 -23.90 -7.59 21.58
C PRO A 686 -23.86 -6.11 21.18
N VAL A 687 -23.54 -5.25 22.16
CA VAL A 687 -23.15 -3.86 21.93
C VAL A 687 -21.65 -3.83 21.73
N GLN A 688 -21.21 -3.45 20.54
CA GLN A 688 -19.80 -3.36 20.18
C GLN A 688 -19.39 -1.90 20.01
N LEU A 689 -18.39 -1.46 20.75
CA LEU A 689 -17.72 -0.18 20.53
C LEU A 689 -16.29 -0.43 20.06
N LEU A 690 -15.99 0.02 18.85
CA LEU A 690 -14.65 0.00 18.27
C LEU A 690 -14.10 1.43 18.34
N MET A 691 -12.83 1.56 18.71
CA MET A 691 -12.09 2.83 18.68
C MET A 691 -10.72 2.61 18.06
N TYR A 692 -10.29 3.52 17.20
CA TYR A 692 -8.98 3.42 16.56
C TYR A 692 -8.40 4.75 16.13
N ASP A 693 -7.09 4.72 15.93
CA ASP A 693 -6.30 5.76 15.31
C ASP A 693 -5.10 5.11 14.62
N SER A 694 -5.39 4.47 13.49
CA SER A 694 -4.45 3.57 12.81
C SER A 694 -3.31 4.32 12.12
N PRO A 695 -2.10 3.73 12.04
CA PRO A 695 -1.01 4.27 11.23
C PRO A 695 -1.38 4.50 9.75
N LYS A 696 -0.79 5.52 9.12
CA LYS A 696 -1.15 6.04 7.79
C LYS A 696 -0.10 5.68 6.73
N TYR A 697 0.03 4.39 6.40
CA TYR A 697 1.08 3.90 5.49
C TYR A 697 0.63 3.56 4.06
N GLY A 698 -0.65 3.70 3.76
CA GLY A 698 -1.25 3.44 2.45
C GLY A 698 -2.74 3.23 2.63
N HIS A 699 -3.55 3.58 1.62
CA HIS A 699 -4.99 3.30 1.62
C HIS A 699 -5.75 3.72 2.90
N HIS A 700 -5.33 4.85 3.48
CA HIS A 700 -5.80 5.34 4.77
C HIS A 700 -6.80 6.48 4.64
N HIS A 701 -7.59 6.66 5.70
CA HIS A 701 -8.49 7.76 5.94
C HIS A 701 -7.94 8.69 7.04
N TRP A 702 -8.45 9.92 7.10
CA TRP A 702 -8.10 10.91 8.12
C TRP A 702 -9.02 10.79 9.35
N ASP A 703 -8.91 9.69 10.07
CA ASP A 703 -9.89 9.22 11.04
C ASP A 703 -9.34 9.16 12.48
N ALA A 704 -8.47 10.12 12.85
CA ALA A 704 -7.84 10.15 14.16
C ALA A 704 -8.88 10.02 15.30
N LEU A 705 -8.66 9.07 16.21
CA LEU A 705 -9.55 8.74 17.34
C LEU A 705 -11.01 8.42 16.98
N ASN A 706 -11.29 7.89 15.78
CA ASN A 706 -12.63 7.52 15.34
C ASN A 706 -13.27 6.44 16.24
N ILE A 707 -14.61 6.39 16.28
CA ILE A 707 -15.38 5.32 16.90
C ILE A 707 -16.41 4.73 15.93
N ASN A 708 -16.70 3.43 16.09
CA ASN A 708 -17.85 2.77 15.49
C ASN A 708 -18.71 2.12 16.59
N LEU A 709 -20.03 2.20 16.44
CA LEU A 709 -20.98 1.61 17.39
C LEU A 709 -21.97 0.69 16.65
N TYR A 710 -21.93 -0.59 16.99
CA TYR A 710 -22.93 -1.57 16.60
C TYR A 710 -23.79 -1.96 17.81
N ALA A 711 -25.10 -1.83 17.69
CA ALA A 711 -26.07 -2.22 18.71
C ALA A 711 -27.44 -2.41 18.05
N LYS A 712 -28.31 -3.22 18.65
CA LYS A 712 -29.69 -3.41 18.15
C LYS A 712 -29.73 -3.94 16.71
N ASN A 713 -28.78 -4.83 16.41
CA ASN A 713 -28.54 -5.40 15.08
C ASN A 713 -28.31 -4.36 13.96
N ALA A 714 -27.85 -3.15 14.29
CA ALA A 714 -27.54 -2.11 13.33
C ALA A 714 -26.23 -1.39 13.65
N GLU A 715 -25.53 -0.92 12.61
CA GLU A 715 -24.40 0.00 12.76
C GLU A 715 -24.94 1.43 12.96
N LEU A 716 -25.09 1.82 14.23
CA LEU A 716 -25.73 3.07 14.63
C LEU A 716 -24.78 4.28 14.51
N LEU A 717 -23.48 4.09 14.75
CA LEU A 717 -22.43 5.05 14.43
C LEU A 717 -21.44 4.40 13.44
N PRO A 718 -21.62 4.62 12.13
CA PRO A 718 -20.82 3.95 11.12
C PRO A 718 -19.52 4.67 10.79
N ASP A 719 -18.57 3.89 10.28
CA ASP A 719 -17.60 4.36 9.30
C ASP A 719 -18.12 3.98 7.92
N ILE A 720 -17.97 4.87 6.95
CA ILE A 720 -18.51 4.69 5.60
C ILE A 720 -17.63 3.84 4.68
N GLY A 721 -16.35 3.64 5.04
CA GLY A 721 -15.43 2.77 4.32
C GLY A 721 -15.10 3.25 2.90
N TYR A 722 -14.65 2.32 2.05
CA TYR A 722 -14.14 2.63 0.73
C TYR A 722 -15.22 2.78 -0.33
N THR A 723 -14.97 3.64 -1.32
CA THR A 723 -15.76 3.79 -2.55
C THR A 723 -14.89 4.17 -3.74
N HIS A 724 -15.25 3.69 -4.91
CA HIS A 724 -14.69 4.04 -6.20
C HIS A 724 -15.47 5.15 -6.94
N THR A 725 -16.24 5.94 -6.20
CA THR A 725 -17.08 7.02 -6.73
C THR A 725 -16.42 8.38 -6.58
N TYR A 726 -17.02 9.42 -7.18
CA TYR A 726 -16.59 10.80 -6.97
C TYR A 726 -16.65 11.26 -5.50
N ASN A 727 -17.33 10.51 -4.61
CA ASN A 727 -17.37 10.80 -3.17
C ASN A 727 -16.14 10.29 -2.41
N ARG A 728 -15.12 9.77 -3.08
CA ARG A 728 -13.90 9.28 -2.44
C ARG A 728 -13.21 10.32 -1.54
N ALA A 729 -13.13 11.59 -1.99
CA ALA A 729 -12.61 12.68 -1.17
C ALA A 729 -13.47 12.98 0.07
N TRP A 730 -14.78 12.70 0.02
CA TRP A 730 -15.63 12.74 1.21
C TRP A 730 -15.30 11.59 2.15
N THR A 731 -15.29 10.34 1.65
CA THR A 731 -15.06 9.14 2.49
C THR A 731 -13.73 9.14 3.25
N THR A 732 -12.71 9.81 2.73
CA THR A 732 -11.39 9.91 3.36
C THR A 732 -11.24 11.09 4.32
N SER A 733 -12.16 12.06 4.28
CA SER A 733 -12.07 13.31 5.06
C SER A 733 -12.36 13.10 6.54
N THR A 734 -11.74 13.89 7.41
CA THR A 734 -11.91 13.83 8.86
C THR A 734 -13.35 14.08 9.26
N LEU A 735 -14.00 15.04 8.60
CA LEU A 735 -15.40 15.30 8.87
C LEU A 735 -16.29 14.11 8.50
N ALA A 736 -15.92 13.21 7.58
CA ALA A 736 -16.73 12.03 7.29
C ALA A 736 -16.68 10.95 8.39
N HIS A 737 -15.87 11.12 9.44
CA HIS A 737 -15.70 10.18 10.53
C HIS A 737 -16.38 10.67 11.83
N ASN A 738 -16.48 9.80 12.83
CA ASN A 738 -17.04 10.07 14.14
C ASN A 738 -15.98 10.66 15.09
N THR A 739 -15.40 11.81 14.75
CA THR A 739 -14.29 12.41 15.51
C THR A 739 -14.37 13.94 15.58
N VAL A 740 -13.33 14.62 16.07
CA VAL A 740 -13.25 16.09 16.11
C VAL A 740 -12.41 16.63 14.96
N THR A 741 -12.99 17.48 14.13
CA THR A 741 -12.24 18.29 13.14
C THR A 741 -11.72 19.58 13.79
N VAL A 742 -10.45 19.92 13.53
CA VAL A 742 -9.82 21.17 13.98
C VAL A 742 -9.62 22.11 12.79
N ASN A 743 -10.01 23.38 12.94
CA ASN A 743 -9.86 24.44 11.93
C ASN A 743 -10.46 24.16 10.55
N GLY A 744 -11.31 23.13 10.41
CA GLY A 744 -11.78 22.66 9.11
C GLY A 744 -10.63 22.11 8.25
N ASN A 745 -9.76 21.28 8.83
CA ASN A 745 -8.64 20.64 8.15
C ASN A 745 -8.65 19.13 8.37
N GLU A 746 -7.86 18.44 7.54
CA GLU A 746 -7.61 17.00 7.69
C GLU A 746 -6.63 16.70 8.84
N SER A 747 -6.86 15.58 9.53
CA SER A 747 -5.98 15.04 10.58
C SER A 747 -4.74 14.35 9.99
N ASP A 748 -4.03 15.03 9.08
CA ASP A 748 -3.02 14.45 8.19
C ASP A 748 -1.56 14.55 8.68
N LYS A 749 -1.35 14.99 9.93
CA LYS A 749 -0.01 15.34 10.42
C LYS A 749 0.73 14.21 11.14
N ASN A 750 0.03 13.22 11.69
CA ASN A 750 0.64 12.08 12.36
C ASN A 750 0.47 10.78 11.56
N THR A 751 1.55 10.26 11.01
CA THR A 751 1.53 9.01 10.23
C THR A 751 1.60 7.75 11.08
N PHE A 752 1.93 7.85 12.38
CA PHE A 752 2.12 6.69 13.27
C PHE A 752 0.85 6.26 14.02
N GLY A 753 -0.24 7.02 13.89
CA GLY A 753 -1.47 6.81 14.63
C GLY A 753 -1.36 7.18 16.11
N GLY A 754 -2.42 6.87 16.86
CA GLY A 754 -2.59 7.29 18.25
C GLY A 754 -1.81 6.47 19.29
N ASN A 755 -1.87 6.92 20.54
CA ASN A 755 -1.22 6.32 21.70
C ASN A 755 -2.25 5.84 22.70
N PHE A 756 -2.24 4.54 23.01
CA PHE A 756 -3.09 3.99 24.07
C PHE A 756 -2.67 4.54 25.43
N LEU A 757 -3.60 5.19 26.10
CA LEU A 757 -3.45 5.60 27.50
C LEU A 757 -4.17 4.65 28.44
N ARG A 758 -5.22 3.97 27.96
CA ARG A 758 -6.02 3.04 28.75
C ARG A 758 -6.75 2.04 27.87
N TYR A 759 -6.79 0.79 28.33
CA TYR A 759 -7.71 -0.23 27.83
C TYR A 759 -8.17 -1.09 29.01
N CYS A 760 -9.47 -1.32 29.11
CA CYS A 760 -10.07 -2.13 30.16
C CYS A 760 -11.31 -2.83 29.60
N GLN A 761 -11.28 -4.16 29.48
CA GLN A 761 -12.46 -4.95 29.14
C GLN A 761 -13.13 -5.44 30.42
N GLY A 762 -14.37 -5.01 30.64
CA GLY A 762 -15.06 -5.11 31.90
C GLY A 762 -16.08 -6.23 32.06
N GLY A 763 -16.51 -6.84 30.96
CA GLY A 763 -17.54 -7.87 30.99
C GLY A 763 -18.90 -7.32 31.43
N LYS A 764 -19.53 -7.90 32.47
CA LYS A 764 -20.74 -7.35 33.15
C LYS A 764 -20.53 -6.00 33.81
N ASN A 765 -19.28 -5.56 33.92
CA ASN A 765 -18.91 -4.27 34.46
C ASN A 765 -18.43 -3.35 33.32
N ARG A 766 -18.33 -2.05 33.58
CA ARG A 766 -17.90 -1.04 32.59
C ARG A 766 -16.57 -1.33 31.88
N SER A 767 -16.54 -1.28 30.55
CA SER A 767 -15.32 -1.29 29.73
C SER A 767 -14.86 0.13 29.36
N ALA A 768 -13.59 0.35 29.03
CA ALA A 768 -13.07 1.66 28.64
C ALA A 768 -11.88 1.56 27.66
N ILE A 769 -11.83 2.49 26.70
CA ILE A 769 -10.69 2.73 25.81
C ILE A 769 -10.33 4.21 25.91
N ARG A 770 -9.03 4.53 26.02
CA ARG A 770 -8.53 5.89 25.89
C ARG A 770 -7.30 5.93 25.00
N ILE A 771 -7.35 6.77 23.96
CA ILE A 771 -6.26 6.98 23.02
C ILE A 771 -6.05 8.50 22.89
N GLU A 772 -4.79 8.92 22.76
CA GLU A 772 -4.43 10.29 22.39
C GLU A 772 -3.67 10.36 21.08
N ASP A 773 -3.86 11.44 20.32
CA ASP A 773 -3.00 11.83 19.21
C ASP A 773 -2.86 13.36 19.13
N SER A 774 -2.07 13.94 20.02
CA SER A 774 -1.81 15.37 20.01
C SER A 774 -1.02 15.86 18.78
N ARG A 775 -0.65 14.99 17.83
CA ARG A 775 0.14 15.33 16.64
C ARG A 775 -0.66 15.20 15.34
N CYS A 776 -1.95 14.85 15.41
CA CYS A 776 -2.79 14.69 14.22
C CYS A 776 -3.06 16.02 13.48
N TYR A 777 -2.89 17.16 14.15
CA TYR A 777 -2.93 18.51 13.59
C TYR A 777 -1.69 19.30 14.00
N GLU A 778 -1.34 20.35 13.25
CA GLU A 778 -0.21 21.24 13.60
C GLU A 778 -0.56 22.11 14.81
N GLU A 779 -1.83 22.48 14.95
CA GLU A 779 -2.30 23.40 15.97
C GLU A 779 -2.60 22.74 17.32
N THR A 780 -2.75 21.42 17.37
CA THR A 780 -3.20 20.72 18.58
C THR A 780 -2.06 20.51 19.58
N LYS A 781 -2.38 20.77 20.85
CA LYS A 781 -1.55 20.41 22.01
C LYS A 781 -2.15 19.22 22.78
N VAL A 782 -3.46 19.02 22.61
CA VAL A 782 -4.24 17.92 23.18
C VAL A 782 -5.25 17.48 22.13
N TYR A 783 -5.34 16.18 21.91
CA TYR A 783 -6.37 15.51 21.12
C TYR A 783 -6.50 14.11 21.72
N ASP A 784 -7.43 13.96 22.65
CA ASP A 784 -7.52 12.80 23.55
C ASP A 784 -8.98 12.40 23.67
N ARG A 785 -9.27 11.12 23.48
CA ARG A 785 -10.63 10.59 23.59
C ARG A 785 -10.65 9.39 24.53
N GLU A 786 -11.56 9.43 25.48
CA GLU A 786 -11.91 8.28 26.32
C GLU A 786 -13.38 7.91 26.09
N ALA A 787 -13.61 6.67 25.67
CA ALA A 787 -14.93 6.11 25.50
C ALA A 787 -15.15 4.93 26.46
N LEU A 788 -16.28 4.95 27.18
CA LEU A 788 -16.63 3.96 28.18
C LEU A 788 -17.95 3.28 27.79
N LEU A 789 -17.97 1.95 27.74
CA LEU A 789 -19.18 1.15 27.57
C LEU A 789 -19.67 0.72 28.95
N ILE A 790 -20.87 1.16 29.33
CA ILE A 790 -21.43 0.97 30.67
C ILE A 790 -22.68 0.08 30.58
N PRO A 791 -22.58 -1.18 31.08
CA PRO A 791 -23.74 -2.06 31.18
C PRO A 791 -24.81 -1.51 32.14
N MET A 792 -26.07 -1.69 31.76
CA MET A 792 -27.28 -1.44 32.53
C MET A 792 -28.03 -2.77 32.73
N GLU A 793 -29.28 -2.73 33.21
CA GLU A 793 -30.09 -3.95 33.36
C GLU A 793 -30.56 -4.46 31.99
N GLU A 794 -30.98 -5.74 31.94
CA GLU A 794 -31.56 -6.37 30.74
C GLU A 794 -30.69 -6.21 29.48
N SER A 795 -29.36 -6.39 29.63
CA SER A 795 -28.34 -6.27 28.59
C SER A 795 -28.18 -4.93 27.86
N SER A 796 -29.03 -3.94 28.19
CA SER A 796 -28.88 -2.56 27.71
C SER A 796 -27.56 -1.94 28.17
N CYS A 797 -27.01 -1.02 27.40
CA CYS A 797 -25.76 -0.32 27.69
C CYS A 797 -25.87 1.13 27.23
N TYR A 798 -25.11 2.02 27.85
CA TYR A 798 -24.84 3.34 27.27
C TYR A 798 -23.34 3.56 27.11
N ILE A 799 -22.97 4.46 26.21
CA ILE A 799 -21.59 4.87 25.96
C ILE A 799 -21.41 6.27 26.53
N LEU A 800 -20.38 6.45 27.36
CA LEU A 800 -19.91 7.78 27.73
C LEU A 800 -18.69 8.12 26.89
N ASP A 801 -18.80 9.17 26.08
CA ASP A 801 -17.73 9.67 25.22
C ASP A 801 -17.21 11.01 25.75
N ILE A 802 -15.90 11.07 26.02
CA ILE A 802 -15.20 12.24 26.53
C ILE A 802 -14.07 12.58 25.55
N PHE A 803 -14.17 13.72 24.87
CA PHE A 803 -13.17 14.18 23.89
C PHE A 803 -12.56 15.51 24.33
N ARG A 804 -11.25 15.54 24.54
CA ARG A 804 -10.46 16.70 24.96
C ARG A 804 -9.66 17.22 23.79
N VAL A 805 -9.78 18.52 23.51
CA VAL A 805 -9.00 19.18 22.46
C VAL A 805 -8.48 20.51 22.94
N LYS A 806 -7.20 20.79 22.67
CA LYS A 806 -6.56 22.08 22.92
C LYS A 806 -5.81 22.55 21.69
N GLY A 807 -5.97 23.82 21.34
CA GLY A 807 -5.31 24.45 20.20
C GLY A 807 -6.32 24.91 19.14
N GLY A 808 -5.84 25.47 18.04
CA GLY A 808 -6.69 25.94 16.95
C GLY A 808 -7.71 27.02 17.35
N SER A 809 -8.59 27.37 16.41
CA SER A 809 -9.64 28.39 16.54
C SER A 809 -11.05 27.85 16.30
N ARG A 810 -11.17 26.61 15.80
CA ARG A 810 -12.45 25.92 15.61
C ARG A 810 -12.31 24.44 15.97
N HIS A 811 -13.23 23.95 16.80
CA HIS A 811 -13.37 22.52 17.13
C HIS A 811 -14.76 22.04 16.71
N GLU A 812 -14.84 20.93 15.99
CA GLU A 812 -16.09 20.37 15.47
C GLU A 812 -16.21 18.90 15.82
N TYR A 813 -16.91 18.58 16.90
CA TYR A 813 -17.24 17.20 17.26
C TYR A 813 -18.33 16.68 16.32
N ALA A 814 -18.07 15.58 15.61
CA ALA A 814 -18.97 15.04 14.60
C ALA A 814 -19.35 13.57 14.87
N LEU A 815 -20.61 13.22 14.52
CA LEU A 815 -21.10 11.84 14.49
C LEU A 815 -21.94 11.61 13.23
N ASN A 816 -21.74 10.46 12.60
CA ASN A 816 -22.58 9.89 11.55
C ASN A 816 -23.71 9.08 12.22
N LEU A 817 -24.96 9.32 11.84
CA LEU A 817 -26.12 8.69 12.43
C LEU A 817 -26.75 7.71 11.43
N CYS A 818 -26.27 6.46 11.46
CA CYS A 818 -26.65 5.34 10.60
C CYS A 818 -26.50 5.57 9.08
N ALA A 819 -25.64 4.80 8.43
CA ALA A 819 -25.43 4.86 6.98
C ALA A 819 -26.36 3.92 6.20
N ASP A 820 -26.76 2.82 6.84
CA ASP A 820 -27.43 1.70 6.20
C ASP A 820 -28.95 1.82 6.14
N TYR A 821 -29.55 2.70 6.96
CA TYR A 821 -31.00 2.87 7.06
C TYR A 821 -31.38 4.35 7.14
N ASP A 822 -32.57 4.70 6.68
CA ASP A 822 -33.10 6.04 6.84
C ASP A 822 -33.40 6.37 8.31
N THR A 823 -33.17 7.62 8.69
CA THR A 823 -33.33 8.10 10.07
C THR A 823 -34.25 9.31 10.17
N ALA A 824 -34.97 9.38 11.29
CA ALA A 824 -35.73 10.54 11.71
C ALA A 824 -35.09 11.15 12.97
N THR A 825 -34.42 12.30 12.81
CA THR A 825 -33.69 12.96 13.90
C THR A 825 -34.44 14.17 14.45
N LYS A 826 -34.54 14.23 15.78
CA LYS A 826 -35.10 15.34 16.55
C LYS A 826 -34.05 15.90 17.50
N CYS A 827 -34.08 17.22 17.71
CA CYS A 827 -33.18 17.94 18.61
C CYS A 827 -33.99 18.71 19.66
N MET A 828 -33.49 18.72 20.89
CA MET A 828 -33.98 19.52 22.01
C MET A 828 -32.78 20.27 22.62
N PRO A 829 -32.75 21.61 22.65
CA PRO A 829 -33.76 22.54 22.10
C PRO A 829 -33.94 22.39 20.58
N GLY A 830 -35.09 22.81 20.06
CA GLY A 830 -35.37 22.73 18.63
C GLY A 830 -34.44 23.63 17.79
N PHE A 831 -34.25 23.28 16.52
CA PHE A 831 -33.45 24.08 15.59
C PHE A 831 -34.03 25.48 15.39
N THR A 832 -33.16 26.48 15.32
CA THR A 832 -33.52 27.90 15.17
C THR A 832 -33.21 28.47 13.79
N GLY A 833 -32.46 27.74 12.97
CA GLY A 833 -32.08 28.17 11.62
C GLY A 833 -31.72 27.01 10.70
N THR A 834 -31.56 27.33 9.41
CA THR A 834 -31.13 26.40 8.38
C THR A 834 -30.07 27.02 7.48
N SER A 835 -29.23 26.20 6.86
CA SER A 835 -28.31 26.59 5.80
C SER A 835 -28.24 25.51 4.72
N LYS A 836 -27.85 25.89 3.50
CA LYS A 836 -27.78 24.94 2.38
C LYS A 836 -26.71 23.86 2.62
N THR A 837 -25.55 24.28 3.15
CA THR A 837 -24.42 23.39 3.49
C THR A 837 -23.74 23.87 4.77
N LEU A 838 -22.67 23.20 5.20
CA LEU A 838 -21.79 23.72 6.26
C LEU A 838 -20.82 24.81 5.79
N LEU A 839 -20.75 25.09 4.49
CA LEU A 839 -19.97 26.21 3.98
C LEU A 839 -20.61 27.54 4.41
N PRO A 840 -19.79 28.59 4.62
CA PRO A 840 -20.30 29.94 4.84
C PRO A 840 -21.25 30.38 3.72
N GLU A 841 -22.26 31.19 4.07
CA GLU A 841 -23.23 31.69 3.10
C GLU A 841 -22.54 32.49 1.98
N GLY A 842 -22.95 32.27 0.74
CA GLY A 842 -22.39 32.92 -0.45
C GLY A 842 -21.13 32.26 -1.03
N VAL A 843 -20.52 31.29 -0.34
CA VAL A 843 -19.38 30.52 -0.87
C VAL A 843 -19.84 29.65 -2.03
N ARG A 844 -19.20 29.81 -3.19
CA ARG A 844 -19.44 28.97 -4.35
C ARG A 844 -18.63 27.68 -4.21
N TYR A 845 -19.21 26.57 -4.64
CA TYR A 845 -18.51 25.28 -4.63
C TYR A 845 -18.84 24.46 -5.87
N GLU A 846 -17.92 23.57 -6.22
CA GLU A 846 -18.06 22.55 -7.24
C GLU A 846 -17.77 21.20 -6.60
N LYS A 847 -18.76 20.30 -6.64
CA LYS A 847 -18.58 18.92 -6.18
C LYS A 847 -17.60 18.16 -7.08
N PRO A 848 -16.89 17.16 -6.53
CA PRO A 848 -16.09 16.27 -7.35
C PRO A 848 -16.95 15.55 -8.41
N LYS A 849 -16.32 15.24 -9.56
CA LYS A 849 -16.95 14.53 -10.69
C LYS A 849 -16.33 13.15 -10.94
N GLU A 850 -15.15 12.92 -10.36
CA GLU A 850 -14.29 11.75 -10.54
C GLU A 850 -13.65 11.39 -9.19
N GLU A 851 -13.18 10.16 -9.03
CA GLU A 851 -12.70 9.60 -7.75
C GLU A 851 -11.54 10.39 -7.12
N LEU A 852 -10.60 10.89 -7.93
CA LEU A 852 -9.38 11.52 -7.42
C LEU A 852 -9.48 13.04 -7.29
N TYR A 853 -10.52 13.67 -7.83
CA TYR A 853 -10.75 15.09 -7.69
C TYR A 853 -11.56 15.36 -6.43
N LYS A 854 -11.14 16.32 -5.59
CA LYS A 854 -11.84 16.67 -4.34
C LYS A 854 -12.92 17.75 -4.48
N GLY A 855 -13.10 18.30 -5.70
CA GLY A 855 -13.93 19.48 -5.90
C GLY A 855 -13.23 20.79 -5.51
N ASN A 856 -14.00 21.87 -5.48
CA ASN A 856 -13.52 23.22 -5.13
C ASN A 856 -14.51 23.91 -4.19
N ALA A 857 -14.03 24.46 -3.08
CA ALA A 857 -14.83 25.22 -2.10
C ALA A 857 -14.22 26.61 -1.79
N GLN A 858 -13.58 27.26 -2.77
CA GLN A 858 -12.97 28.60 -2.64
C GLN A 858 -11.98 28.75 -1.47
N GLY A 859 -11.18 27.71 -1.22
CA GLY A 859 -10.20 27.69 -0.13
C GLY A 859 -10.77 27.33 1.24
N HIS A 860 -12.10 27.09 1.34
CA HIS A 860 -12.69 26.48 2.52
C HIS A 860 -12.52 24.96 2.52
N TYR A 861 -12.75 24.36 3.69
CA TYR A 861 -12.71 22.92 3.85
C TYR A 861 -13.70 22.21 2.92
N HIS A 862 -13.19 21.36 2.03
CA HIS A 862 -14.02 20.76 0.99
C HIS A 862 -15.13 19.88 1.56
N ALA A 863 -14.89 19.19 2.69
CA ALA A 863 -15.86 18.28 3.28
C ALA A 863 -17.18 18.98 3.67
N TYR A 864 -17.15 20.27 3.97
CA TYR A 864 -18.36 21.05 4.29
C TYR A 864 -19.38 21.09 3.15
N MET A 865 -18.96 20.93 1.88
CA MET A 865 -19.88 20.95 0.74
C MET A 865 -20.72 19.67 0.60
N HIS A 866 -20.28 18.56 1.23
CA HIS A 866 -20.99 17.28 1.21
C HIS A 866 -22.10 17.21 2.25
N VAL A 867 -22.04 18.04 3.29
CA VAL A 867 -23.10 18.13 4.31
C VAL A 867 -24.09 19.21 3.89
N HIS A 868 -25.31 18.80 3.52
CA HIS A 868 -26.38 19.68 3.03
C HIS A 868 -27.64 19.64 3.90
N ASP A 869 -28.64 20.45 3.56
CA ASP A 869 -29.92 20.56 4.28
C ASP A 869 -29.75 20.76 5.79
N VAL A 870 -28.79 21.60 6.13
CA VAL A 870 -28.30 21.78 7.49
C VAL A 870 -29.32 22.55 8.31
N LYS A 871 -29.64 22.01 9.49
CA LYS A 871 -30.41 22.68 10.54
C LYS A 871 -29.49 22.95 11.72
N PHE A 872 -29.64 24.10 12.37
CA PHE A 872 -28.76 24.46 13.49
C PHE A 872 -29.47 25.17 14.63
N VAL A 873 -28.86 25.08 15.81
CA VAL A 873 -29.22 25.83 17.01
C VAL A 873 -27.96 26.30 17.71
N ARG A 874 -27.96 27.54 18.20
CA ARG A 874 -26.87 28.07 19.03
C ARG A 874 -27.17 27.72 20.48
N LEU A 875 -26.22 27.03 21.12
CA LEU A 875 -26.24 26.70 22.55
C LEU A 875 -25.42 27.72 23.33
N ARG A 876 -25.90 28.11 24.50
CA ARG A 876 -25.26 29.07 25.42
C ARG A 876 -25.27 28.50 26.84
N ASP A 877 -24.24 27.73 27.19
CA ASP A 877 -24.17 26.94 28.42
C ASP A 877 -25.42 26.07 28.66
N GLU A 878 -25.94 25.47 27.59
CA GLU A 878 -27.19 24.69 27.60
C GLU A 878 -26.91 23.23 27.27
N PRO A 879 -27.59 22.26 27.92
CA PRO A 879 -27.54 20.88 27.51
C PRO A 879 -28.41 20.68 26.26
N TYR A 880 -28.20 19.56 25.56
CA TYR A 880 -29.06 19.19 24.45
C TYR A 880 -29.30 17.68 24.39
N ARG A 881 -30.37 17.30 23.69
CA ARG A 881 -30.72 15.91 23.45
C ARG A 881 -31.04 15.71 21.97
N ILE A 882 -30.40 14.72 21.36
CA ILE A 882 -30.72 14.24 20.02
C ILE A 882 -31.39 12.87 20.15
N LEU A 883 -32.54 12.71 19.51
CA LEU A 883 -33.19 11.43 19.30
C LEU A 883 -33.12 11.13 17.81
N THR A 884 -32.44 10.05 17.43
CA THR A 884 -32.43 9.55 16.05
C THR A 884 -32.99 8.13 16.04
N ALA A 885 -34.01 7.90 15.23
CA ALA A 885 -34.68 6.61 15.13
C ALA A 885 -34.67 6.14 13.68
N LEU A 886 -34.41 4.85 13.48
CA LEU A 886 -34.47 4.20 12.18
C LEU A 886 -35.93 4.12 11.72
N THR A 887 -36.19 4.46 10.45
CA THR A 887 -37.56 4.54 9.91
C THR A 887 -37.97 3.33 9.07
N GLU A 888 -37.03 2.47 8.69
CA GLU A 888 -37.29 1.27 7.88
C GLU A 888 -37.90 0.13 8.71
N ASP A 889 -38.87 -0.59 8.15
CA ASP A 889 -39.65 -1.61 8.87
C ASP A 889 -38.80 -2.73 9.51
N SER A 890 -37.63 -3.04 8.94
CA SER A 890 -36.74 -4.08 9.47
C SER A 890 -36.10 -3.73 10.82
N HIS A 891 -35.94 -2.43 11.12
CA HIS A 891 -35.29 -1.93 12.33
C HIS A 891 -36.09 -0.78 12.96
N LYS A 892 -37.37 -0.67 12.63
CA LYS A 892 -38.23 0.42 13.07
C LYS A 892 -38.27 0.47 14.60
N GLY A 893 -38.16 1.69 15.13
CA GLY A 893 -38.16 1.90 16.57
C GLY A 893 -36.82 1.63 17.27
N CYS A 894 -35.77 1.23 16.53
CA CYS A 894 -34.39 1.19 17.02
C CYS A 894 -33.68 2.53 16.75
N GLY A 895 -32.68 2.90 17.54
CA GLY A 895 -31.91 4.12 17.29
C GLY A 895 -30.97 4.53 18.42
N LEU A 896 -30.64 5.83 18.45
CA LEU A 896 -29.82 6.45 19.50
C LEU A 896 -30.53 7.62 20.16
N ILE A 897 -30.35 7.72 21.48
CA ILE A 897 -30.55 8.94 22.24
C ILE A 897 -29.16 9.45 22.64
N ILE A 898 -28.84 10.69 22.27
CA ILE A 898 -27.57 11.35 22.58
C ILE A 898 -27.84 12.51 23.52
N HIS A 899 -27.28 12.46 24.73
CA HIS A 899 -27.35 13.54 25.71
C HIS A 899 -26.03 14.30 25.73
N GLY A 900 -26.05 15.54 25.24
CA GLY A 900 -24.95 16.48 25.40
C GLY A 900 -25.08 17.23 26.72
N VAL A 901 -24.00 17.29 27.51
CA VAL A 901 -23.94 18.12 28.71
C VAL A 901 -24.00 19.61 28.36
N LYS A 902 -24.15 20.47 29.36
CA LYS A 902 -24.11 21.94 29.17
C LYS A 902 -22.88 22.37 28.38
N THR A 903 -23.12 23.12 27.30
CA THR A 903 -22.07 23.55 26.39
C THR A 903 -22.41 24.86 25.70
N ASP A 904 -21.38 25.63 25.35
CA ASP A 904 -21.44 26.65 24.31
C ASP A 904 -21.13 26.05 22.94
N GLY A 905 -21.66 26.67 21.89
CA GLY A 905 -21.36 26.31 20.52
C GLY A 905 -22.58 26.35 19.62
N THR A 906 -22.41 25.96 18.36
CA THR A 906 -23.52 25.77 17.43
C THR A 906 -23.64 24.30 17.10
N LEU A 907 -24.81 23.72 17.38
CA LEU A 907 -25.13 22.34 17.05
C LEU A 907 -25.83 22.30 15.69
N TYR A 908 -25.32 21.45 14.80
CA TYR A 908 -25.81 21.23 13.45
C TYR A 908 -26.28 19.79 13.28
N ILE A 909 -27.37 19.60 12.54
CA ILE A 909 -27.74 18.32 11.91
C ILE A 909 -27.92 18.57 10.41
N GLY A 910 -27.15 17.87 9.59
CA GLY A 910 -27.25 17.91 8.12
C GLY A 910 -27.35 16.52 7.52
N LYS A 911 -27.56 16.45 6.20
CA LYS A 911 -27.54 15.23 5.41
C LYS A 911 -26.20 15.10 4.70
N ALA A 912 -25.59 13.92 4.74
CA ALA A 912 -24.36 13.62 4.02
C ALA A 912 -24.47 12.31 3.24
N PRO A 913 -23.74 12.12 2.12
CA PRO A 913 -23.74 10.86 1.38
C PRO A 913 -23.37 9.68 2.29
N SER A 914 -24.22 8.66 2.35
CA SER A 914 -24.04 7.52 3.27
C SER A 914 -23.31 6.34 2.65
N MET A 915 -23.11 6.36 1.33
CA MET A 915 -22.54 5.24 0.58
C MET A 915 -23.33 3.93 0.74
N ARG A 916 -24.63 3.99 1.12
CA ARG A 916 -25.44 2.81 1.48
C ARG A 916 -25.37 1.69 0.46
N LEU A 917 -25.54 1.99 -0.83
CA LEU A 917 -25.54 0.96 -1.88
C LEU A 917 -24.14 0.46 -2.20
N THR A 918 -23.13 1.34 -2.22
CA THR A 918 -21.73 0.96 -2.48
C THR A 918 -21.20 0.02 -1.39
N ARG A 919 -21.66 0.23 -0.14
CA ARG A 919 -21.40 -0.64 1.02
C ARG A 919 -22.06 -2.01 0.94
N GLN A 920 -23.12 -2.17 0.16
CA GLN A 920 -23.85 -3.44 0.04
C GLN A 920 -23.27 -4.36 -1.03
N SER A 921 -22.73 -3.79 -2.11
CA SER A 921 -22.23 -4.57 -3.23
C SER A 921 -21.20 -3.78 -4.02
N PHE A 922 -20.11 -4.44 -4.38
CA PHE A 922 -19.12 -3.88 -5.30
C PHE A 922 -19.73 -3.51 -6.67
N TYR A 923 -20.77 -4.23 -7.12
CA TYR A 923 -21.51 -3.92 -8.36
C TYR A 923 -22.33 -2.63 -8.28
N LEU A 924 -22.51 -2.09 -7.08
CA LEU A 924 -23.19 -0.82 -6.83
C LEU A 924 -22.20 0.25 -6.40
N ASP A 925 -20.88 0.06 -6.56
CA ASP A 925 -19.88 1.09 -6.24
C ASP A 925 -19.68 2.03 -7.44
N HIS A 926 -20.75 2.76 -7.78
CA HIS A 926 -20.84 3.58 -8.99
C HIS A 926 -21.46 4.95 -8.73
N ASN A 927 -21.08 5.94 -9.54
CA ASN A 927 -21.47 7.35 -9.39
C ASN A 927 -23.00 7.57 -9.41
N ASP A 928 -23.75 6.76 -10.15
CA ASP A 928 -25.21 6.83 -10.24
C ASP A 928 -25.93 6.33 -8.97
N THR A 929 -25.21 5.66 -8.08
CA THR A 929 -25.74 5.13 -6.82
C THR A 929 -25.21 5.85 -5.57
N ALA A 930 -24.09 6.57 -5.70
CA ALA A 930 -23.35 7.15 -4.58
C ALA A 930 -24.18 8.14 -3.74
N ASP A 931 -25.04 8.92 -4.40
CA ASP A 931 -25.84 9.98 -3.77
C ASP A 931 -27.32 9.61 -3.59
N LEU A 932 -27.73 8.35 -3.85
CA LEU A 932 -29.14 7.94 -3.73
C LEU A 932 -29.64 7.90 -2.29
N TYR A 933 -28.73 7.77 -1.33
CA TYR A 933 -29.03 7.73 0.10
C TYR A 933 -28.14 8.68 0.87
N THR A 934 -28.71 9.25 1.93
CA THR A 934 -28.01 10.14 2.85
C THR A 934 -28.16 9.63 4.27
N MET A 935 -27.19 9.97 5.12
CA MET A 935 -27.23 9.79 6.56
C MET A 935 -27.35 11.14 7.26
N ASP A 936 -27.98 11.15 8.43
CA ASP A 936 -27.92 12.33 9.29
C ASP A 936 -26.52 12.46 9.89
N LYS A 937 -26.04 13.70 9.95
CA LYS A 937 -24.73 14.03 10.49
C LYS A 937 -24.84 15.12 11.55
N LEU A 938 -24.42 14.79 12.75
CA LEU A 938 -24.30 15.71 13.88
C LEU A 938 -22.95 16.40 13.83
N VAL A 939 -22.93 17.72 14.01
CA VAL A 939 -21.72 18.51 14.23
C VAL A 939 -21.95 19.52 15.35
N LEU A 940 -21.16 19.47 16.43
CA LEU A 940 -21.12 20.51 17.46
C LEU A 940 -19.86 21.36 17.26
N ARG A 941 -20.05 22.59 16.78
CA ARG A 941 -18.97 23.54 16.49
C ARG A 941 -18.76 24.51 17.65
N ARG A 942 -17.52 24.62 18.11
CA ARG A 942 -17.03 25.72 18.96
C ARG A 942 -16.01 26.55 18.20
N GLU A 943 -16.01 27.86 18.43
CA GLU A 943 -15.13 28.82 17.75
C GLU A 943 -14.58 29.82 18.78
N GLY A 944 -13.32 30.23 18.62
CA GLY A 944 -12.60 31.13 19.51
C GLY A 944 -11.11 31.19 19.17
N GLU A 945 -10.27 31.66 20.09
CA GLU A 945 -8.81 31.64 19.97
C GLU A 945 -8.20 30.62 20.96
N ASP A 946 -7.17 29.86 20.54
CA ASP A 946 -6.50 28.78 21.31
C ASP A 946 -7.49 27.96 22.14
N LEU A 947 -8.50 27.38 21.46
CA LEU A 947 -9.65 26.79 22.11
C LEU A 947 -9.26 25.65 23.07
N GLU A 948 -9.99 25.57 24.18
CA GLU A 948 -9.99 24.42 25.08
C GLU A 948 -11.39 23.81 25.09
N SER A 949 -11.53 22.58 24.58
CA SER A 949 -12.79 21.86 24.52
C SER A 949 -12.73 20.55 25.30
N VAL A 950 -13.77 20.30 26.09
CA VAL A 950 -14.14 18.96 26.57
C VAL A 950 -15.55 18.70 26.10
N PHE A 951 -15.69 17.85 25.09
CA PHE A 951 -16.96 17.33 24.62
C PHE A 951 -17.33 16.12 25.48
N VAL A 952 -18.54 16.10 26.02
CA VAL A 952 -19.05 14.99 26.83
C VAL A 952 -20.44 14.61 26.33
N HIS A 953 -20.58 13.36 25.92
CA HIS A 953 -21.83 12.81 25.41
C HIS A 953 -22.15 11.47 26.06
N VAL A 954 -23.41 11.30 26.46
CA VAL A 954 -23.97 9.98 26.79
C VAL A 954 -24.79 9.50 25.60
N ILE A 955 -24.39 8.38 25.01
CA ILE A 955 -24.97 7.79 23.81
C ILE A 955 -25.67 6.49 24.22
N GLU A 956 -26.99 6.46 24.12
CA GLU A 956 -27.85 5.37 24.55
C GLU A 956 -28.55 4.74 23.34
N PRO A 957 -28.15 3.53 22.91
CA PRO A 957 -28.93 2.70 22.00
C PRO A 957 -30.26 2.29 22.61
N PHE A 958 -31.34 2.34 21.82
CA PHE A 958 -32.68 1.93 22.25
C PHE A 958 -33.38 1.11 21.15
N ASP A 959 -34.40 0.34 21.55
CA ASP A 959 -35.36 -0.33 20.67
C ASP A 959 -36.77 -0.36 21.30
N GLU A 960 -37.75 -0.99 20.64
CA GLU A 960 -39.14 -1.07 21.17
C GLU A 960 -39.26 -1.84 22.50
N LYS A 961 -38.35 -2.79 22.76
CA LYS A 961 -38.32 -3.60 23.98
C LYS A 961 -37.55 -2.90 25.09
N GLN A 962 -36.58 -2.06 24.74
CA GLN A 962 -35.67 -1.35 25.62
C GLN A 962 -35.71 0.15 25.29
N ALA A 963 -36.68 0.84 25.88
CA ALA A 963 -36.75 2.29 25.82
C ALA A 963 -35.54 2.93 26.54
N GLY A 964 -35.18 4.15 26.12
CA GLY A 964 -34.11 4.90 26.78
C GLY A 964 -34.43 5.21 28.24
N ARG A 965 -33.49 4.88 29.13
CA ARG A 965 -33.57 5.00 30.58
C ARG A 965 -32.76 6.17 31.11
N ILE A 966 -31.87 6.76 30.31
CA ILE A 966 -31.11 7.94 30.73
C ILE A 966 -32.01 9.16 30.73
N VAL A 967 -32.12 9.80 31.90
CA VAL A 967 -32.91 11.01 32.13
C VAL A 967 -32.06 12.23 31.84
N LYS A 968 -30.84 12.27 32.39
CA LYS A 968 -29.97 13.45 32.34
C LYS A 968 -28.48 13.09 32.45
N ALA A 969 -27.65 13.88 31.80
CA ALA A 969 -26.19 13.87 31.98
C ALA A 969 -25.70 15.27 32.33
N GLU A 970 -24.74 15.37 33.25
CA GLU A 970 -24.16 16.63 33.69
C GLU A 970 -22.65 16.47 33.92
N ARG A 971 -21.87 17.47 33.50
CA ARG A 971 -20.45 17.56 33.88
C ARG A 971 -20.36 18.38 35.17
N LEU A 972 -19.86 17.74 36.23
CA LEU A 972 -19.66 18.36 37.53
C LEU A 972 -18.27 19.02 37.61
N HIS A 973 -18.15 19.96 38.54
CA HIS A 973 -16.90 20.64 38.88
C HIS A 973 -16.55 20.38 40.35
N SER A 974 -15.26 20.33 40.65
CA SER A 974 -14.72 20.31 42.02
C SER A 974 -13.66 21.41 42.13
N GLU A 975 -13.38 21.91 43.33
CA GLU A 975 -12.53 23.08 43.55
C GLU A 975 -11.08 22.90 43.03
N VAL A 976 -10.61 21.65 42.94
CA VAL A 976 -9.22 21.29 42.61
C VAL A 976 -9.15 20.41 41.36
N THR A 977 -9.78 20.82 40.25
CA THR A 977 -9.79 20.06 38.99
C THR A 977 -9.10 20.79 37.84
N HIS A 978 -8.34 20.08 37.01
CA HIS A 978 -7.81 20.59 35.75
C HIS A 978 -8.97 20.85 34.76
N PRO A 979 -8.90 21.86 33.86
CA PRO A 979 -9.95 22.13 32.87
C PRO A 979 -10.32 20.94 31.96
N PHE A 980 -9.38 20.00 31.75
CA PHE A 980 -9.58 18.76 30.99
C PHE A 980 -9.99 17.55 31.84
N ASP A 981 -10.05 17.67 33.17
CA ASP A 981 -10.62 16.60 33.99
C ASP A 981 -12.14 16.54 33.77
N ALA A 982 -12.67 15.32 33.72
CA ALA A 982 -14.09 15.09 33.52
C ALA A 982 -14.68 14.35 34.72
N ILE A 983 -15.59 15.00 35.43
CA ILE A 983 -16.48 14.38 36.41
C ILE A 983 -17.87 14.40 35.78
N VAL A 984 -18.43 13.23 35.47
CA VAL A 984 -19.71 13.13 34.76
C VAL A 984 -20.71 12.41 35.65
N LYS A 985 -21.84 13.07 35.90
CA LYS A 985 -23.01 12.51 36.56
C LYS A 985 -24.04 12.11 35.50
N VAL A 986 -24.49 10.86 35.55
CA VAL A 986 -25.53 10.33 34.66
C VAL A 986 -26.68 9.82 35.52
N GLU A 987 -27.85 10.40 35.36
CA GLU A 987 -29.08 10.04 36.08
C GLU A 987 -29.94 9.19 35.14
N GLY A 988 -30.23 7.96 35.56
CA GLY A 988 -31.12 7.05 34.84
C GLY A 988 -32.26 6.54 35.73
N GLU A 989 -33.17 5.78 35.15
CA GLU A 989 -34.29 5.18 35.90
C GLU A 989 -33.78 4.20 36.98
N GLY A 990 -33.84 4.63 38.24
CA GLY A 990 -33.46 3.83 39.42
C GLY A 990 -31.98 3.87 39.78
N PHE A 991 -31.14 4.65 39.08
CA PHE A 991 -29.71 4.74 39.36
C PHE A 991 -29.09 6.12 39.08
N THR A 992 -27.95 6.38 39.71
CA THR A 992 -27.09 7.53 39.43
C THR A 992 -25.65 7.06 39.30
N ASP A 993 -25.02 7.38 38.18
CA ASP A 993 -23.63 7.04 37.90
C ASP A 993 -22.74 8.27 37.97
N TYR A 994 -21.58 8.13 38.62
CA TYR A 994 -20.51 9.12 38.65
C TYR A 994 -19.28 8.53 37.97
N VAL A 995 -18.81 9.17 36.91
CA VAL A 995 -17.57 8.82 36.22
C VAL A 995 -16.54 9.90 36.47
N PHE A 996 -15.35 9.48 36.92
CA PHE A 996 -14.19 10.33 37.14
C PHE A 996 -13.13 9.96 36.11
N SER A 997 -12.70 10.92 35.29
CA SER A 997 -11.68 10.71 34.26
C SER A 997 -10.64 11.82 34.35
N ALA A 998 -9.46 11.47 34.83
CA ALA A 998 -8.33 12.38 34.99
C ALA A 998 -7.62 12.60 33.65
N TYR A 999 -7.20 13.84 33.37
CA TYR A 999 -6.47 14.17 32.15
C TYR A 999 -5.03 13.66 32.16
N ARG A 1000 -4.20 14.03 33.15
CA ARG A 1000 -2.79 13.59 33.25
C ARG A 1000 -2.43 13.21 34.68
N GLU A 1001 -2.48 14.18 35.57
CA GLU A 1001 -2.29 13.98 37.01
C GLU A 1001 -3.51 13.32 37.65
N ASP A 1002 -3.35 12.75 38.84
CA ASP A 1002 -4.47 12.19 39.60
C ASP A 1002 -5.52 13.27 39.88
N LEU A 1003 -6.76 13.02 39.43
CA LEU A 1003 -7.91 13.87 39.70
C LEU A 1003 -8.28 13.74 41.17
N LYS A 1004 -8.33 14.87 41.87
CA LYS A 1004 -8.84 14.99 43.25
C LYS A 1004 -10.20 15.68 43.22
N ALA A 1005 -11.25 14.94 43.53
CA ALA A 1005 -12.61 15.43 43.46
C ALA A 1005 -13.39 15.10 44.73
N CYS A 1006 -14.20 16.06 45.20
CA CYS A 1006 -15.23 15.83 46.19
C CYS A 1006 -16.56 16.32 45.60
N VAL A 1007 -17.46 15.38 45.26
CA VAL A 1007 -18.76 15.69 44.68
C VAL A 1007 -19.84 14.87 45.37
N GLU A 1008 -20.88 15.54 45.86
CA GLU A 1008 -22.06 14.90 46.46
C GLU A 1008 -21.74 13.81 47.50
N GLY A 1009 -20.69 14.01 48.30
CA GLY A 1009 -20.26 13.06 49.36
C GLY A 1009 -19.33 11.93 48.89
N ILE A 1010 -18.92 11.94 47.63
CA ILE A 1010 -17.93 11.02 47.04
C ILE A 1010 -16.58 11.74 46.96
N GLU A 1011 -15.60 11.25 47.71
CA GLU A 1011 -14.20 11.65 47.60
C GLU A 1011 -13.48 10.69 46.65
N PHE A 1012 -12.93 11.21 45.55
CA PHE A 1012 -12.19 10.47 44.54
C PHE A 1012 -10.76 11.03 44.41
N CYS A 1013 -9.76 10.15 44.38
CA CYS A 1013 -8.37 10.51 44.06
C CYS A 1013 -7.76 9.44 43.15
N GLY A 1014 -7.43 9.78 41.89
CA GLY A 1014 -6.67 8.90 41.01
C GLY A 1014 -6.97 9.10 39.52
N GLN A 1015 -6.66 8.09 38.70
CA GLN A 1015 -6.67 8.21 37.24
C GLN A 1015 -8.05 8.03 36.61
N GLN A 1016 -8.85 7.08 37.12
CA GLN A 1016 -10.20 6.84 36.62
C GLN A 1016 -11.09 6.10 37.64
N GLY A 1017 -12.37 6.47 37.70
CA GLY A 1017 -13.35 5.92 38.63
C GLY A 1017 -14.76 5.87 38.07
N PHE A 1018 -15.55 4.93 38.58
CA PHE A 1018 -16.97 4.78 38.34
C PHE A 1018 -17.66 4.42 39.66
N VAL A 1019 -18.74 5.11 39.97
CA VAL A 1019 -19.60 4.84 41.12
C VAL A 1019 -21.05 4.84 40.65
N ARG A 1020 -21.73 3.69 40.71
CA ARG A 1020 -23.18 3.60 40.53
C ARG A 1020 -23.85 3.54 41.88
N ILE A 1021 -24.82 4.41 42.13
CA ILE A 1021 -25.70 4.38 43.29
C ILE A 1021 -27.09 3.98 42.78
N THR A 1022 -27.63 2.87 43.29
CA THR A 1022 -29.03 2.46 43.05
C THR A 1022 -29.90 2.99 44.18
N GLU A 1023 -31.21 3.21 43.98
CA GLU A 1023 -32.16 3.78 44.97
C GLU A 1023 -32.06 3.15 46.40
N GLY A 1024 -31.10 3.63 47.20
CA GLY A 1024 -30.90 3.37 48.63
C GLY A 1024 -30.49 1.95 49.06
N LYS A 1025 -29.90 1.10 48.20
CA LYS A 1025 -29.62 -0.30 48.57
C LYS A 1025 -28.23 -0.85 48.25
N GLU A 1026 -27.53 -0.33 47.25
CA GLU A 1026 -26.18 -0.78 46.89
C GLU A 1026 -25.45 0.28 46.06
N ALA A 1027 -24.15 0.44 46.28
CA ALA A 1027 -23.26 1.09 45.35
C ALA A 1027 -22.25 0.12 44.75
N VAL A 1028 -22.06 0.25 43.44
CA VAL A 1028 -21.04 -0.46 42.67
C VAL A 1028 -19.92 0.53 42.36
N ILE A 1029 -18.75 0.27 42.91
CA ILE A 1029 -17.57 1.13 42.76
C ILE A 1029 -16.55 0.37 41.92
N ARG A 1030 -16.06 1.01 40.86
CA ARG A 1030 -14.98 0.48 40.03
C ARG A 1030 -13.94 1.56 39.78
N CYS A 1031 -12.70 1.31 40.18
CA CYS A 1031 -11.62 2.29 40.05
C CYS A 1031 -10.37 1.68 39.42
N LEU A 1032 -9.59 2.50 38.72
CA LEU A 1032 -8.33 2.15 38.08
C LEU A 1032 -7.23 3.04 38.68
N GLY A 1033 -6.36 2.44 39.51
CA GLY A 1033 -5.28 3.17 40.16
C GLY A 1033 -5.77 4.39 40.97
N ALA A 1034 -6.91 4.25 41.66
CA ALA A 1034 -7.54 5.32 42.41
C ALA A 1034 -8.06 4.86 43.77
N SER A 1035 -8.35 5.84 44.63
CA SER A 1035 -9.07 5.67 45.89
C SER A 1035 -10.45 6.32 45.83
N VAL A 1036 -11.46 5.62 46.36
CA VAL A 1036 -12.84 6.11 46.48
C VAL A 1036 -13.30 5.99 47.92
N LYS A 1037 -13.81 7.09 48.47
CA LYS A 1037 -14.34 7.18 49.82
C LYS A 1037 -15.75 7.79 49.77
N ILE A 1038 -16.70 7.16 50.46
CA ILE A 1038 -18.09 7.62 50.55
C ILE A 1038 -18.48 7.61 52.03
N SER A 1039 -19.01 8.72 52.55
CA SER A 1039 -19.43 8.86 53.96
C SER A 1039 -18.38 8.38 54.98
N ASP A 1040 -17.15 8.87 54.83
CA ASP A 1040 -16.00 8.54 55.68
C ASP A 1040 -15.40 7.13 55.61
N LYS A 1041 -15.97 6.25 54.78
CA LYS A 1041 -15.45 4.89 54.56
C LYS A 1041 -14.74 4.77 53.22
N VAL A 1042 -13.52 4.24 53.25
CA VAL A 1042 -12.74 3.89 52.04
C VAL A 1042 -13.29 2.58 51.50
N TYR A 1043 -13.75 2.60 50.25
CA TYR A 1043 -14.37 1.43 49.59
C TYR A 1043 -13.48 0.80 48.54
N ALA A 1044 -12.56 1.56 47.96
CA ALA A 1044 -11.54 1.05 47.07
C ALA A 1044 -10.26 1.89 47.23
N GLU A 1045 -9.10 1.24 47.23
CA GLU A 1045 -7.80 1.90 47.23
C GLU A 1045 -6.82 1.08 46.37
N SER A 1046 -6.33 1.71 45.32
CA SER A 1046 -5.30 1.16 44.44
C SER A 1046 -4.42 2.29 43.94
N LYS A 1047 -3.17 1.97 43.59
CA LYS A 1047 -2.24 2.94 43.01
C LYS A 1047 -1.76 2.43 41.67
N ARG A 1048 -1.53 3.35 40.75
CA ARG A 1048 -0.81 3.07 39.49
C ARG A 1048 0.53 2.44 39.82
N ILE A 1049 0.83 1.37 39.11
CA ILE A 1049 2.10 0.66 39.14
C ILE A 1049 2.92 1.15 37.95
N CYS A 1050 4.13 1.60 38.18
CA CYS A 1050 5.06 2.04 37.14
C CYS A 1050 6.45 1.46 37.36
N GLY A 1051 7.20 1.28 36.28
CA GLY A 1051 8.60 0.88 36.37
C GLY A 1051 9.25 0.79 34.99
N LYS A 1052 10.49 0.32 34.97
CA LYS A 1052 11.25 0.04 33.75
C LYS A 1052 10.99 -1.38 33.27
N ILE A 1053 10.90 -1.58 31.95
CA ILE A 1053 10.96 -2.92 31.36
C ILE A 1053 12.43 -3.33 31.25
N LEU A 1054 12.80 -4.42 31.93
CA LEU A 1054 14.17 -4.91 32.00
C LEU A 1054 14.50 -5.80 30.80
N ASN A 1055 13.54 -6.62 30.35
CA ASN A 1055 13.70 -7.55 29.24
C ASN A 1055 12.36 -7.83 28.55
N VAL A 1056 12.41 -8.25 27.28
CA VAL A 1056 11.25 -8.49 26.42
C VAL A 1056 11.34 -9.86 25.76
N LEU A 1057 10.41 -10.74 26.13
CA LEU A 1057 10.35 -12.14 25.66
C LEU A 1057 9.32 -12.29 24.53
N SER A 1058 9.65 -13.07 23.50
CA SER A 1058 8.73 -13.41 22.41
C SER A 1058 8.89 -14.87 21.97
N LYS A 1059 7.77 -15.56 21.81
CA LYS A 1059 7.69 -16.90 21.21
C LYS A 1059 8.25 -16.91 19.79
N ALA A 1060 8.14 -15.81 19.04
CA ALA A 1060 8.73 -15.71 17.69
C ALA A 1060 10.27 -15.71 17.70
N ARG A 1061 10.89 -15.49 18.87
CA ARG A 1061 12.33 -15.58 19.10
C ARG A 1061 12.73 -16.81 19.94
N ASN A 1062 11.85 -17.81 20.01
CA ASN A 1062 12.01 -19.05 20.77
C ASN A 1062 12.00 -18.89 22.30
N ASP A 1063 11.43 -17.80 22.83
CA ASP A 1063 11.13 -17.72 24.26
C ASP A 1063 9.89 -18.57 24.61
N SER A 1064 9.78 -19.01 25.87
CA SER A 1064 8.64 -19.83 26.33
C SER A 1064 7.30 -19.08 26.40
N VAL A 1065 7.34 -17.76 26.55
CA VAL A 1065 6.17 -16.87 26.62
C VAL A 1065 6.41 -15.60 25.81
N ASN A 1066 5.33 -14.88 25.52
CA ASN A 1066 5.42 -13.47 25.13
C ASN A 1066 5.25 -12.62 26.39
N GLY A 1067 6.11 -11.66 26.65
CA GLY A 1067 5.96 -10.87 27.86
C GLY A 1067 7.08 -9.92 28.21
N PHE A 1068 6.95 -9.30 29.37
CA PHE A 1068 7.88 -8.30 29.89
C PHE A 1068 8.42 -8.72 31.25
N GLU A 1069 9.74 -8.71 31.41
CA GLU A 1069 10.36 -8.82 32.73
C GLU A 1069 10.49 -7.43 33.33
N VAL A 1070 9.95 -7.25 34.53
CA VAL A 1070 9.94 -5.98 35.27
C VAL A 1070 10.52 -6.20 36.68
N PRO A 1071 10.97 -5.14 37.38
CA PRO A 1071 11.46 -5.28 38.76
C PRO A 1071 10.42 -5.94 39.67
N PHE A 1072 10.87 -6.78 40.61
CA PHE A 1072 9.96 -7.39 41.56
C PHE A 1072 9.21 -6.32 42.35
N MET A 1073 7.92 -6.52 42.50
CA MET A 1073 7.06 -5.66 43.30
C MET A 1073 6.04 -6.50 44.04
N LYS A 1074 5.79 -6.16 45.29
CA LYS A 1074 4.78 -6.81 46.12
C LYS A 1074 3.40 -6.28 45.69
N THR A 1075 2.80 -6.89 44.68
CA THR A 1075 1.62 -6.34 43.99
C THR A 1075 0.35 -7.16 44.15
N PRO A 1076 -0.83 -6.52 43.94
CA PRO A 1076 -2.10 -7.22 43.77
C PRO A 1076 -2.08 -8.16 42.56
N ASP A 1077 -3.14 -8.95 42.40
CA ASP A 1077 -3.38 -9.77 41.21
C ASP A 1077 -3.45 -8.90 39.94
N LEU A 1078 -2.42 -8.98 39.09
CA LEU A 1078 -2.35 -8.25 37.81
C LEU A 1078 -2.93 -9.06 36.64
N LYS A 1079 -3.39 -10.29 36.88
CA LYS A 1079 -4.03 -11.11 35.87
C LYS A 1079 -5.26 -10.43 35.30
N GLY A 1080 -5.39 -10.41 33.98
CA GLY A 1080 -6.48 -9.77 33.26
C GLY A 1080 -6.43 -8.24 33.20
N GLN A 1081 -5.46 -7.61 33.87
CA GLN A 1081 -5.22 -6.16 33.78
C GLN A 1081 -4.52 -5.80 32.45
N THR A 1082 -4.33 -4.51 32.21
CA THR A 1082 -3.63 -4.00 31.03
C THR A 1082 -2.32 -3.34 31.42
N VAL A 1083 -1.23 -3.72 30.76
CA VAL A 1083 0.04 -3.00 30.80
C VAL A 1083 0.13 -2.03 29.64
N ILE A 1084 0.42 -0.76 29.91
CA ILE A 1084 0.78 0.23 28.92
C ILE A 1084 2.30 0.34 28.90
N VAL A 1085 2.90 0.06 27.75
CA VAL A 1085 4.32 0.22 27.46
C VAL A 1085 4.53 1.63 26.90
N HIS A 1086 5.46 2.36 27.48
CA HIS A 1086 5.82 3.74 27.10
C HIS A 1086 7.23 3.75 26.52
N PHE A 1087 7.35 4.20 25.28
CA PHE A 1087 8.63 4.35 24.61
C PHE A 1087 9.21 5.76 24.82
N PRO A 1088 10.54 5.94 24.65
CA PRO A 1088 11.18 7.24 24.82
C PRO A 1088 10.65 8.38 23.94
N ASP A 1089 10.06 8.05 22.78
CA ASP A 1089 9.47 9.00 21.83
C ASP A 1089 7.99 9.33 22.13
N HIS A 1090 7.53 8.99 23.34
CA HIS A 1090 6.15 9.12 23.82
C HIS A 1090 5.13 8.24 23.10
N THR A 1091 5.55 7.33 22.21
CA THR A 1091 4.63 6.33 21.67
C THR A 1091 4.28 5.30 22.72
N THR A 1092 3.04 4.77 22.66
CA THR A 1092 2.59 3.74 23.61
C THR A 1092 1.93 2.55 22.95
N PHE A 1093 2.09 1.38 23.57
CA PHE A 1093 1.37 0.14 23.25
C PHE A 1093 0.68 -0.40 24.49
N ALA A 1094 -0.53 -0.93 24.36
CA ALA A 1094 -1.27 -1.55 25.46
C ALA A 1094 -1.32 -3.06 25.26
N PHE A 1095 -1.07 -3.85 26.30
CA PHE A 1095 -1.20 -5.32 26.23
C PHE A 1095 -2.02 -5.83 27.40
N ARG A 1096 -2.84 -6.85 27.15
CA ARG A 1096 -3.56 -7.54 28.23
C ARG A 1096 -2.62 -8.54 28.90
N ILE A 1097 -2.53 -8.49 30.22
CA ILE A 1097 -1.76 -9.42 31.03
C ILE A 1097 -2.60 -10.70 31.19
N GLN A 1098 -2.15 -11.80 30.63
CA GLN A 1098 -2.80 -13.10 30.75
C GLN A 1098 -2.46 -13.80 32.05
N ASP A 1099 -1.19 -13.75 32.46
CA ASP A 1099 -0.69 -14.35 33.71
C ASP A 1099 0.56 -13.60 34.22
N VAL A 1100 0.95 -13.89 35.46
CA VAL A 1100 2.07 -13.25 36.13
C VAL A 1100 2.91 -14.31 36.84
N TYR A 1101 4.21 -14.31 36.60
CA TYR A 1101 5.13 -15.28 37.19
C TYR A 1101 6.22 -14.58 38.01
N PRO A 1102 6.30 -14.81 39.33
CA PRO A 1102 7.38 -14.28 40.15
C PRO A 1102 8.69 -15.02 39.86
N LYS A 1103 9.80 -14.27 39.81
CA LYS A 1103 11.18 -14.76 39.81
C LYS A 1103 11.91 -14.18 41.04
N GLU A 1104 13.15 -14.59 41.31
CA GLU A 1104 13.88 -14.18 42.53
C GLU A 1104 13.89 -12.65 42.73
N ASP A 1105 14.29 -11.89 41.71
CA ASP A 1105 14.40 -10.41 41.75
C ASP A 1105 13.50 -9.68 40.73
N THR A 1106 12.72 -10.41 39.93
CA THR A 1106 11.88 -9.85 38.87
C THR A 1106 10.47 -10.45 38.85
N LEU A 1107 9.57 -9.79 38.12
CA LEU A 1107 8.23 -10.28 37.81
C LEU A 1107 8.09 -10.40 36.29
N LEU A 1108 7.59 -11.52 35.81
CA LEU A 1108 7.29 -11.73 34.40
C LEU A 1108 5.80 -11.49 34.15
N LEU A 1109 5.47 -10.49 33.35
CA LEU A 1109 4.14 -10.20 32.85
C LEU A 1109 3.93 -10.95 31.53
N ASP A 1110 3.16 -12.04 31.57
CA ASP A 1110 2.81 -12.82 30.37
C ASP A 1110 1.64 -12.15 29.65
N ILE A 1111 1.85 -11.78 28.39
CA ILE A 1111 0.85 -11.12 27.53
C ILE A 1111 0.15 -12.11 26.59
N GLY A 1112 0.32 -13.41 26.83
CA GLY A 1112 -0.38 -14.47 26.14
C GLY A 1112 0.07 -14.66 24.70
N ASP A 1113 -0.88 -14.61 23.79
CA ASP A 1113 -0.61 -14.76 22.36
C ASP A 1113 -0.20 -13.46 21.67
N ALA A 1114 -0.31 -12.29 22.31
CA ALA A 1114 0.20 -11.04 21.75
C ALA A 1114 1.72 -11.09 21.59
N ASP A 1115 2.28 -10.62 20.47
CA ASP A 1115 3.74 -10.48 20.33
C ASP A 1115 4.12 -9.06 20.74
N PRO A 1116 5.14 -8.86 21.62
CA PRO A 1116 5.51 -7.52 22.06
C PRO A 1116 6.02 -6.64 20.91
N GLY A 1117 6.58 -7.22 19.84
CA GLY A 1117 6.97 -6.51 18.63
C GLY A 1117 8.28 -5.72 18.69
N PHE A 1118 9.02 -5.79 19.81
CA PHE A 1118 10.31 -5.12 19.97
C PHE A 1118 11.28 -5.91 20.88
N ILE A 1119 12.52 -5.44 20.93
CA ILE A 1119 13.58 -5.89 21.84
C ILE A 1119 14.26 -4.67 22.49
N ILE A 1120 14.92 -4.89 23.62
CA ILE A 1120 15.76 -3.89 24.29
C ILE A 1120 17.21 -4.38 24.25
N ARG A 1121 18.14 -3.55 23.75
CA ARG A 1121 19.59 -3.81 23.73
C ARG A 1121 20.35 -2.50 23.92
N ASP A 1122 21.37 -2.49 24.77
CA ASP A 1122 22.28 -1.36 24.98
C ASP A 1122 21.57 -0.01 25.24
N GLY A 1123 20.51 -0.02 26.05
CA GLY A 1123 19.74 1.19 26.37
C GLY A 1123 18.89 1.73 25.21
N LYS A 1124 18.65 0.92 24.18
CA LYS A 1124 17.81 1.23 23.03
C LYS A 1124 16.70 0.20 22.85
N SER A 1125 15.55 0.63 22.34
CA SER A 1125 14.47 -0.26 21.91
C SER A 1125 14.43 -0.36 20.40
N PHE A 1126 14.36 -1.59 19.86
CA PHE A 1126 14.29 -1.86 18.42
C PHE A 1126 13.00 -2.60 18.10
N MET A 1127 12.15 -2.02 17.25
CA MET A 1127 11.00 -2.72 16.69
C MET A 1127 11.49 -3.87 15.80
N THR A 1128 10.96 -5.08 16.01
CA THR A 1128 11.31 -6.27 15.22
C THR A 1128 10.31 -6.55 14.09
N PHE A 1129 9.28 -5.72 13.99
CA PHE A 1129 8.27 -5.69 12.94
C PHE A 1129 8.21 -4.28 12.35
N TYR A 1130 7.49 -4.12 11.23
CA TYR A 1130 7.29 -2.81 10.62
C TYR A 1130 6.77 -1.81 11.67
N PRO A 1131 7.29 -0.56 11.73
CA PRO A 1131 8.21 0.11 10.80
C PRO A 1131 9.70 0.06 11.19
N PHE A 1132 10.13 -0.85 12.08
CA PHE A 1132 11.54 -1.06 12.46
C PHE A 1132 12.24 0.15 13.14
N PHE A 1133 11.48 0.98 13.87
CA PHE A 1133 12.08 2.09 14.62
C PHE A 1133 13.07 1.65 15.69
N CYS A 1134 14.14 2.43 15.82
CA CYS A 1134 15.08 2.41 16.92
C CYS A 1134 14.87 3.66 17.76
N ARG A 1135 14.80 3.50 19.08
CA ARG A 1135 14.63 4.61 20.04
C ARG A 1135 15.68 4.51 21.12
N GLU A 1136 16.30 5.63 21.45
CA GLU A 1136 17.27 5.71 22.55
C GLU A 1136 16.55 6.07 23.86
N GLY A 1137 16.89 5.37 24.94
CA GLY A 1137 16.34 5.60 26.26
C GLY A 1137 15.56 4.41 26.82
N ASP A 1138 15.09 4.60 28.05
CA ASP A 1138 14.43 3.55 28.81
C ASP A 1138 12.98 3.34 28.35
N VAL A 1139 12.60 2.07 28.18
CA VAL A 1139 11.20 1.69 27.99
C VAL A 1139 10.56 1.51 29.35
N LEU A 1140 9.47 2.23 29.59
CA LEU A 1140 8.73 2.19 30.85
C LEU A 1140 7.43 1.43 30.68
N PHE A 1141 6.84 1.01 31.79
CA PHE A 1141 5.49 0.45 31.81
C PHE A 1141 4.64 1.12 32.88
N SER A 1142 3.33 1.11 32.66
CA SER A 1142 2.34 1.41 33.69
C SER A 1142 1.20 0.40 33.67
N VAL A 1143 0.73 -0.01 34.85
CA VAL A 1143 -0.50 -0.78 35.03
C VAL A 1143 -1.38 0.01 35.98
N ASP A 1144 -2.65 0.17 35.63
CA ASP A 1144 -3.67 0.77 36.50
C ASP A 1144 -4.58 -0.35 37.02
N PRO A 1145 -4.31 -0.92 38.22
CA PRO A 1145 -5.07 -2.06 38.71
C PRO A 1145 -6.55 -1.73 38.85
N VAL A 1146 -7.39 -2.58 38.25
CA VAL A 1146 -8.84 -2.48 38.34
C VAL A 1146 -9.33 -3.19 39.60
N PHE A 1147 -10.09 -2.47 40.42
CA PHE A 1147 -10.83 -3.03 41.55
C PHE A 1147 -12.31 -2.76 41.40
N THR A 1148 -13.12 -3.77 41.73
CA THR A 1148 -14.58 -3.67 41.80
C THR A 1148 -15.03 -3.99 43.22
N TYR A 1149 -15.81 -3.10 43.82
CA TYR A 1149 -16.36 -3.25 45.16
C TYR A 1149 -17.88 -3.02 45.13
N ARG A 1150 -18.64 -3.84 45.88
CA ARG A 1150 -20.09 -3.70 46.07
C ARG A 1150 -20.35 -3.39 47.54
N ALA A 1151 -20.97 -2.24 47.80
CA ALA A 1151 -21.22 -1.74 49.14
C ALA A 1151 -22.73 -1.60 49.38
N PRO A 1152 -23.30 -2.05 50.51
CA PRO A 1152 -24.52 -1.46 51.02
C PRO A 1152 -24.19 -0.03 51.48
N ILE A 1153 -24.86 0.97 50.90
CA ILE A 1153 -24.73 2.39 51.28
C ILE A 1153 -25.98 2.85 52.00
#